data_AF-A0A2T4C112-F1
#
_entry.id   AF-A0A2T4C112-F1
#
_cell.length_a   1.000
_cell.length_b   1.000
_cell.length_c   1.000
_cell.angle_alpha   90.00
_cell.angle_beta   90.00
_cell.angle_gamma   90.00
#
_symmetry.space_group_name_H-M   'P 1'
#
loop_
_entity.id
_entity.type
_entity.pdbx_description
1 polymer ?
#
loop_
_entity_poly.entity_id
_entity_poly.type
_entity_poly.pdbx_seq_one_letter_code
_entity_poly.pdbx_strand_id
1 'polypeptide(L)'
;MSTACGERSEDMYSYSPLQGPRHIRLLRLLPDWNKNAPLRCQLFEYPMLELGDGTHMYEALSYVWGSPEKPYTLYIDEKSMPITANLHEALLRLRNRMIERVIWIDAVCIDQSNVDERGEQIQHMAEIYSKASRVILWLGEAADESDQALKRIRMAADEDQQESLATKEDRQAILAIVRRPWFRRIWVLQEVAAAQHIVVMCGSMSIDGYAFCLGLPSLLPYEDIPSHIRSVTYLMRGSIFRPKYSINSSGAISLDVRPLGGLVDLYHTHEATERHDKIFALLGMSSDNPGASGLTPNYSITWDELMARLVKFILGERVHVWSWSQHQAAAVFAKGRVIGIVSSVQMVKDDTRGDRQHVSIKMQDILGPAWIVPGAVKPIQAGDIVCHLLGATNPMVLRPRSDYFTIIMVQVAPPSNTGMESMKPEQSDQPDSSSVHDFVLVWDWETSYEKTQHHDYETWSASRIDQSPQLNKAQLGGYVDKQTRLWNVALIMSDAGSNEESVVNMLEDMKNACISNSGQLNLRALMCMSKLALSYGRMGRSWEAEVEFWRMFWAMRSTRQAIGDGELIGELASFGAMCKNHGHISKARKFEKIAGLLRMARQHPILEDEDFAVVLAEASVRDVEISEKVVTKAEKRFRGIKNTNGASSQRRYAATPLDVLLARAVWKGNVEATYLLLSHKKAQVTEEVLIHAVRSRDSSALWCILGREKDEILIGENIVITAAKKSNESVLQYLLERHGDKVLITEEVLVAAADNQERSVLIYLLGKWKHRFQITERVAIAAAENEEGFLE
;
A
#
# COMPACT_ATOMS: atom_id res chain seq x y z
N MET A 1 12.14 49.56 -71.93
CA MET A 1 12.45 48.16 -71.60
C MET A 1 12.75 48.09 -70.12
N SER A 2 11.78 47.65 -69.33
CA SER A 2 11.92 47.36 -67.90
C SER A 2 11.33 45.96 -67.72
N THR A 3 12.19 44.99 -67.43
CA THR A 3 11.82 43.60 -67.15
C THR A 3 11.30 43.52 -65.72
N ALA A 4 10.00 43.25 -65.61
CA ALA A 4 9.35 42.84 -64.37
C ALA A 4 9.95 41.51 -63.90
N CYS A 5 10.50 41.50 -62.68
CA CYS A 5 10.84 40.28 -61.97
C CYS A 5 9.56 39.83 -61.27
N GLY A 6 8.92 38.77 -61.78
CA GLY A 6 7.71 38.20 -61.20
C GLY A 6 8.00 37.60 -59.83
N GLU A 7 7.19 37.97 -58.84
CA GLU A 7 7.04 37.23 -57.59
C GLU A 7 6.64 35.78 -57.93
N ARG A 8 7.56 34.83 -57.77
CA ARG A 8 7.20 33.40 -57.79
C ARG A 8 6.42 33.15 -56.51
N SER A 9 5.16 32.74 -56.62
CA SER A 9 4.46 32.10 -55.51
C SER A 9 5.28 30.88 -55.12
N GLU A 10 5.85 30.86 -53.91
CA GLU A 10 6.51 29.67 -53.39
C GLU A 10 5.45 28.59 -53.18
N ASP A 11 5.50 27.53 -53.97
CA ASP A 11 4.59 26.39 -53.84
C ASP A 11 4.81 25.73 -52.48
N MET A 12 3.77 25.70 -51.64
CA MET A 12 3.81 25.01 -50.36
C MET A 12 3.84 23.49 -50.54
N TYR A 13 4.60 22.82 -49.68
CA TYR A 13 4.64 21.36 -49.65
C TYR A 13 3.28 20.77 -49.24
N SER A 14 2.89 19.67 -49.90
CA SER A 14 1.67 18.91 -49.61
C SER A 14 2.01 17.43 -49.58
N TYR A 15 1.56 16.73 -48.54
CA TYR A 15 1.84 15.32 -48.31
C TYR A 15 1.12 14.42 -49.32
N SER A 16 1.82 13.40 -49.83
CA SER A 16 1.20 12.27 -50.50
C SER A 16 0.73 11.24 -49.45
N PRO A 17 -0.47 10.64 -49.59
CA PRO A 17 -0.91 9.56 -48.70
C PRO A 17 0.10 8.40 -48.68
N LEU A 18 0.29 7.78 -47.52
CA LEU A 18 1.15 6.60 -47.37
C LEU A 18 0.59 5.41 -48.18
N GLN A 19 1.47 4.64 -48.81
CA GLN A 19 1.08 3.55 -49.73
C GLN A 19 0.52 2.29 -49.04
N GLY A 20 0.66 2.18 -47.72
CA GLY A 20 0.10 1.07 -46.97
C GLY A 20 0.38 1.14 -45.47
N PRO A 21 -0.17 0.18 -44.70
CA PRO A 21 0.09 0.09 -43.27
C PRO A 21 1.58 -0.09 -42.99
N ARG A 22 2.07 0.49 -41.89
CA ARG A 22 3.49 0.41 -41.45
C ARG A 22 4.51 0.95 -42.46
N HIS A 23 4.09 1.87 -43.33
CA HIS A 23 4.99 2.75 -44.06
C HIS A 23 5.24 4.01 -43.23
N ILE A 24 6.46 4.54 -43.32
CA ILE A 24 6.82 5.83 -42.73
C ILE A 24 7.45 6.72 -43.80
N ARG A 25 7.48 8.02 -43.57
CA ARG A 25 8.30 8.92 -44.39
C ARG A 25 9.65 9.15 -43.71
N LEU A 26 10.72 9.24 -44.49
CA LEU A 26 12.06 9.59 -44.01
C LEU A 26 12.54 10.86 -44.71
N LEU A 27 13.19 11.75 -43.95
CA LEU A 27 13.76 12.98 -44.44
C LEU A 27 15.22 12.73 -44.86
N ARG A 28 15.53 12.88 -46.15
CA ARG A 28 16.90 12.99 -46.63
C ARG A 28 17.33 14.45 -46.58
N LEU A 29 18.14 14.80 -45.59
CA LEU A 29 18.76 16.12 -45.43
C LEU A 29 19.98 16.25 -46.35
N LEU A 30 19.93 17.21 -47.30
CA LEU A 30 20.98 17.38 -48.30
C LEU A 30 22.18 18.17 -47.71
N PRO A 31 23.41 17.83 -48.12
CA PRO A 31 24.59 18.54 -47.67
C PRO A 31 24.74 19.90 -48.33
N ASP A 32 25.38 20.84 -47.63
CA ASP A 32 25.81 22.11 -48.21
C ASP A 32 27.11 22.60 -47.54
N TRP A 33 28.03 23.14 -48.33
CA TRP A 33 29.30 23.67 -47.83
C TRP A 33 29.12 24.96 -47.04
N ASN A 34 28.11 25.76 -47.41
CA ASN A 34 27.75 26.99 -46.75
C ASN A 34 26.78 26.70 -45.60
N LYS A 35 27.25 26.94 -44.36
CA LYS A 35 26.44 26.76 -43.15
C LYS A 35 25.16 27.59 -43.14
N ASN A 36 25.14 28.71 -43.86
CA ASN A 36 24.00 29.62 -43.92
C ASN A 36 23.12 29.38 -45.15
N ALA A 37 23.45 28.40 -46.00
CA ALA A 37 22.58 28.04 -47.13
C ALA A 37 21.23 27.52 -46.62
N PRO A 38 20.13 27.73 -47.36
CA PRO A 38 18.82 27.18 -47.03
C PRO A 38 18.87 25.67 -46.77
N LEU A 39 18.05 25.19 -45.84
CA LEU A 39 17.90 23.75 -45.59
C LEU A 39 17.08 23.13 -46.72
N ARG A 40 17.72 22.23 -47.50
CA ARG A 40 17.08 21.48 -48.58
C ARG A 40 17.03 20.00 -48.23
N CYS A 41 15.88 19.38 -48.48
CA CYS A 41 15.62 17.98 -48.19
C CYS A 41 14.79 17.30 -49.28
N GLN A 42 14.74 15.98 -49.20
CA GLN A 42 13.78 15.14 -49.93
C GLN A 42 13.01 14.32 -48.91
N LEU A 43 11.71 14.10 -49.14
CA LEU A 43 10.89 13.22 -48.31
C LEU A 43 10.50 12.00 -49.14
N PHE A 44 10.77 10.80 -48.62
CA PHE A 44 10.47 9.56 -49.33
C PHE A 44 9.85 8.52 -48.40
N GLU A 45 9.02 7.64 -48.97
CA GLU A 45 8.38 6.56 -48.24
C GLU A 45 9.35 5.40 -47.95
N TYR A 46 9.15 4.75 -46.81
CA TYR A 46 10.00 3.69 -46.30
C TYR A 46 9.16 2.53 -45.73
N PRO A 47 9.22 1.32 -46.33
CA PRO A 47 8.46 0.16 -45.87
C PRO A 47 9.16 -0.53 -44.69
N MET A 48 8.64 -0.39 -43.47
CA MET A 48 9.31 -0.93 -42.27
C MET A 48 9.32 -2.46 -42.17
N LEU A 49 8.36 -3.15 -42.79
CA LEU A 49 8.18 -4.60 -42.69
C LEU A 49 9.02 -5.40 -43.70
N GLU A 50 9.33 -4.82 -44.86
CA GLU A 50 9.91 -5.55 -45.99
C GLU A 50 11.44 -5.75 -45.88
N LEU A 51 12.09 -5.09 -44.92
CA LEU A 51 13.56 -4.93 -44.86
C LEU A 51 14.25 -5.81 -43.79
N GLY A 52 13.52 -6.71 -43.11
CA GLY A 52 14.05 -7.63 -42.09
C GLY A 52 14.35 -7.00 -40.72
N ASP A 53 14.81 -7.80 -39.75
CA ASP A 53 15.01 -7.38 -38.33
C ASP A 53 16.33 -6.61 -38.05
N GLY A 54 16.99 -6.11 -39.10
CA GLY A 54 18.25 -5.36 -39.03
C GLY A 54 18.08 -3.95 -38.46
N THR A 55 19.20 -3.27 -38.17
CA THR A 55 19.18 -1.80 -38.01
C THR A 55 18.93 -1.17 -39.36
N HIS A 56 17.98 -0.24 -39.40
CA HIS A 56 17.66 0.48 -40.62
C HIS A 56 18.59 1.68 -40.77
N MET A 57 18.92 2.05 -42.01
CA MET A 57 19.91 3.08 -42.35
C MET A 57 19.37 4.52 -42.18
N TYR A 58 18.58 4.77 -41.14
CA TYR A 58 18.14 6.11 -40.75
C TYR A 58 18.45 6.39 -39.28
N GLU A 59 18.50 7.68 -38.94
CA GLU A 59 18.62 8.19 -37.57
C GLU A 59 17.28 8.74 -37.11
N ALA A 60 17.00 8.78 -35.82
CA ALA A 60 15.79 9.43 -35.31
C ALA A 60 16.15 10.66 -34.47
N LEU A 61 15.42 11.76 -34.66
CA LEU A 61 15.57 12.98 -33.86
C LEU A 61 14.60 12.96 -32.69
N SER A 62 15.11 13.19 -31.49
CA SER A 62 14.34 13.42 -30.27
C SER A 62 14.62 14.86 -29.81
N TYR A 63 13.61 15.72 -29.90
CA TYR A 63 13.77 17.15 -29.64
C TYR A 63 12.47 17.79 -29.15
N VAL A 64 12.55 18.93 -28.46
CA VAL A 64 11.38 19.73 -28.05
C VAL A 64 10.90 20.56 -29.22
N TRP A 65 9.61 20.55 -29.56
CA TRP A 65 9.11 21.35 -30.68
C TRP A 65 9.31 22.86 -30.49
N GLY A 66 9.24 23.32 -29.24
CA GLY A 66 9.46 24.72 -28.85
C GLY A 66 8.22 25.58 -29.06
N SER A 67 8.43 26.85 -29.39
CA SER A 67 7.34 27.76 -29.76
C SER A 67 6.55 27.21 -30.97
N PRO A 68 5.21 27.33 -31.00
CA PRO A 68 4.41 26.96 -32.17
C PRO A 68 4.67 27.89 -33.37
N GLU A 69 5.35 29.01 -33.17
CA GLU A 69 5.79 29.89 -34.24
C GLU A 69 6.75 29.16 -35.18
N LYS A 70 6.50 29.31 -36.49
CA LYS A 70 7.29 28.68 -37.55
C LYS A 70 7.99 29.73 -38.42
N PRO A 71 9.00 30.44 -37.89
CA PRO A 71 9.62 31.57 -38.58
C PRO A 71 10.61 31.16 -39.68
N TYR A 72 10.95 29.88 -39.79
CA TYR A 72 11.92 29.37 -40.76
C TYR A 72 11.27 28.45 -41.79
N THR A 73 11.92 28.33 -42.95
CA THR A 73 11.43 27.51 -44.07
C THR A 73 12.39 26.36 -44.35
N LEU A 74 11.85 25.16 -44.43
CA LEU A 74 12.48 23.95 -44.93
C LEU A 74 12.03 23.73 -46.38
N TYR A 75 12.96 23.49 -47.30
CA TYR A 75 12.61 23.21 -48.70
C TYR A 75 12.61 21.69 -48.94
N ILE A 76 11.45 21.12 -49.25
CA ILE A 76 11.28 19.69 -49.59
C ILE A 76 10.94 19.61 -51.08
N ASP A 77 11.84 19.02 -51.87
CA ASP A 77 11.71 18.94 -53.33
C ASP A 77 11.37 20.31 -53.98
N GLU A 78 12.09 21.36 -53.55
CA GLU A 78 11.91 22.77 -53.92
C GLU A 78 10.59 23.43 -53.49
N LYS A 79 9.75 22.75 -52.71
CA LYS A 79 8.53 23.32 -52.10
C LYS A 79 8.79 23.77 -50.67
N SER A 80 8.13 24.85 -50.25
CA SER A 80 8.32 25.43 -48.92
C SER A 80 7.49 24.72 -47.85
N MET A 81 8.11 24.43 -46.70
CA MET A 81 7.46 23.93 -45.50
C MET A 81 7.89 24.77 -44.29
N PRO A 82 6.97 25.44 -43.58
CA PRO A 82 7.31 26.22 -42.40
C PRO A 82 7.66 25.31 -41.21
N ILE A 83 8.76 25.62 -40.53
CA ILE A 83 9.29 24.86 -39.37
C ILE A 83 9.62 25.77 -38.18
N THR A 84 9.64 25.18 -36.99
CA THR A 84 9.95 25.92 -35.74
C THR A 84 11.43 26.27 -35.65
N ALA A 85 11.76 27.27 -34.83
CA ALA A 85 13.14 27.69 -34.58
C ALA A 85 14.03 26.55 -34.08
N ASN A 86 13.56 25.76 -33.10
CA ASN A 86 14.36 24.69 -32.53
C ASN A 86 14.63 23.55 -33.54
N LEU A 87 13.67 23.24 -34.42
CA LEU A 87 13.88 22.25 -35.48
C LEU A 87 14.89 22.76 -36.52
N HIS A 88 14.79 24.05 -36.90
CA HIS A 88 15.74 24.67 -37.82
C HIS A 88 17.18 24.63 -37.28
N GLU A 89 17.37 24.99 -36.01
CA GLU A 89 18.67 24.91 -35.32
C GLU A 89 19.22 23.48 -35.30
N ALA A 90 18.38 22.49 -34.93
CA ALA A 90 18.76 21.08 -34.93
C ALA A 90 19.22 20.62 -36.33
N LEU A 91 18.44 20.91 -37.36
CA LEU A 91 18.75 20.52 -38.74
C LEU A 91 20.02 21.21 -39.26
N LEU A 92 20.24 22.48 -38.95
CA LEU A 92 21.49 23.18 -39.30
C LEU A 92 22.71 22.53 -38.66
N ARG A 93 22.60 22.10 -37.40
CA ARG A 93 23.67 21.42 -36.66
C ARG A 93 23.92 20.00 -37.15
N LEU A 94 22.86 19.32 -37.63
CA LEU A 94 22.94 17.96 -38.16
C LEU A 94 23.38 17.89 -39.62
N ARG A 95 23.17 18.96 -40.40
CA ARG A 95 23.58 19.04 -41.81
C ARG A 95 25.09 18.90 -41.94
N ASN A 96 25.52 17.86 -42.65
CA ASN A 96 26.91 17.66 -43.01
C ASN A 96 27.25 18.47 -44.28
N ARG A 97 28.53 18.76 -44.51
CA ARG A 97 28.98 19.56 -45.66
C ARG A 97 29.08 18.77 -46.97
N MET A 98 29.20 17.45 -46.88
CA MET A 98 29.53 16.58 -48.01
C MET A 98 28.55 15.43 -48.19
N ILE A 99 27.99 14.91 -47.10
CA ILE A 99 27.22 13.66 -47.11
C ILE A 99 25.78 13.95 -46.67
N GLU A 100 24.82 13.42 -47.41
CA GLU A 100 23.41 13.46 -47.01
C GLU A 100 23.16 12.62 -45.74
N ARG A 101 22.12 12.97 -44.98
CA ARG A 101 21.68 12.20 -43.82
C ARG A 101 20.22 11.83 -43.96
N VAL A 102 19.88 10.60 -43.59
CA VAL A 102 18.49 10.13 -43.56
C VAL A 102 18.02 10.13 -42.11
N ILE A 103 17.02 10.95 -41.81
CA ILE A 103 16.55 11.22 -40.46
C ILE A 103 15.03 11.10 -40.41
N TRP A 104 14.50 10.45 -39.39
CA TRP A 104 13.09 10.50 -39.03
C TRP A 104 12.84 11.61 -38.01
N ILE A 105 11.87 12.48 -38.31
CA ILE A 105 11.49 13.63 -37.48
C ILE A 105 9.97 13.68 -37.46
N ASP A 106 9.35 13.44 -36.31
CA ASP A 106 7.90 13.40 -36.10
C ASP A 106 7.15 14.58 -36.74
N ALA A 107 7.61 15.81 -36.54
CA ALA A 107 6.98 17.03 -37.04
C ALA A 107 7.05 17.20 -38.58
N VAL A 108 7.88 16.41 -39.27
CA VAL A 108 8.09 16.48 -40.73
C VAL A 108 7.62 15.22 -41.44
N CYS A 109 7.93 14.06 -40.87
CA CYS A 109 7.67 12.75 -41.46
C CYS A 109 6.19 12.31 -41.31
N ILE A 110 5.48 12.84 -40.32
CA ILE A 110 4.05 12.60 -40.10
C ILE A 110 3.27 13.81 -40.60
N ASP A 111 2.19 13.58 -41.35
CA ASP A 111 1.21 14.62 -41.65
C ASP A 111 0.42 14.97 -40.39
N GLN A 112 0.88 16.01 -39.68
CA GLN A 112 0.28 16.48 -38.44
C GLN A 112 -1.15 17.01 -38.61
N SER A 113 -1.59 17.29 -39.84
CA SER A 113 -2.94 17.76 -40.14
C SER A 113 -3.94 16.61 -40.34
N ASN A 114 -3.44 15.40 -40.62
CA ASN A 114 -4.24 14.20 -40.78
C ASN A 114 -4.30 13.42 -39.45
N VAL A 115 -5.44 13.50 -38.75
CA VAL A 115 -5.63 12.88 -37.43
C VAL A 115 -5.51 11.36 -37.48
N ASP A 116 -5.99 10.73 -38.54
CA ASP A 116 -5.94 9.27 -38.70
C ASP A 116 -4.50 8.80 -38.92
N GLU A 117 -3.76 9.45 -39.84
CA GLU A 117 -2.34 9.16 -40.05
C GLU A 117 -1.54 9.39 -38.76
N ARG A 118 -1.77 10.51 -38.08
CA ARG A 118 -1.10 10.84 -36.83
C ARG A 118 -1.35 9.76 -35.76
N GLY A 119 -2.59 9.31 -35.61
CA GLY A 119 -2.96 8.24 -34.68
C GLY A 119 -2.24 6.92 -34.97
N GLU A 120 -2.20 6.51 -36.24
CA GLU A 120 -1.50 5.29 -36.68
C GLU A 120 0.02 5.41 -36.50
N GLN A 121 0.64 6.52 -36.91
CA GLN A 121 2.09 6.71 -36.79
C GLN A 121 2.54 6.79 -35.33
N ILE A 122 1.74 7.39 -34.44
CA ILE A 122 2.01 7.42 -32.99
C ILE A 122 2.05 6.00 -32.40
N GLN A 123 1.15 5.11 -32.83
CA GLN A 123 1.17 3.70 -32.42
C GLN A 123 2.48 3.00 -32.80
N HIS A 124 3.15 3.45 -33.87
CA HIS A 124 4.38 2.88 -34.38
C HIS A 124 5.65 3.55 -33.85
N MET A 125 5.57 4.61 -33.04
CA MET A 125 6.77 5.34 -32.58
C MET A 125 7.80 4.43 -31.90
N ALA A 126 7.38 3.45 -31.08
CA ALA A 126 8.31 2.55 -30.40
C ALA A 126 9.14 1.75 -31.42
N GLU A 127 8.47 1.21 -32.44
CA GLU A 127 9.11 0.49 -33.54
C GLU A 127 10.05 1.41 -34.32
N ILE A 128 9.62 2.62 -34.68
CA ILE A 128 10.41 3.58 -35.46
C ILE A 128 11.70 3.94 -34.73
N TYR A 129 11.64 4.29 -33.45
CA TYR A 129 12.84 4.59 -32.67
C TYR A 129 13.70 3.34 -32.45
N SER A 130 13.10 2.16 -32.25
CA SER A 130 13.86 0.91 -32.09
C SER A 130 14.59 0.47 -33.35
N LYS A 131 14.11 0.85 -34.54
CA LYS A 131 14.71 0.47 -35.82
C LYS A 131 15.77 1.47 -36.30
N ALA A 132 15.79 2.67 -35.74
CA ALA A 132 16.79 3.69 -36.04
C ALA A 132 18.21 3.20 -35.68
N SER A 133 19.19 3.53 -36.52
CA SER A 133 20.61 3.25 -36.26
C SER A 133 21.14 3.96 -35.01
N ARG A 134 20.62 5.15 -34.72
CA ARG A 134 20.83 5.90 -33.48
C ARG A 134 19.71 6.90 -33.27
N VAL A 135 19.52 7.32 -32.02
CA VAL A 135 18.61 8.39 -31.60
C VAL A 135 19.43 9.57 -31.12
N ILE A 136 19.21 10.72 -31.75
CA ILE A 136 19.89 11.97 -31.42
C ILE A 136 18.99 12.79 -30.51
N LEU A 137 19.44 13.03 -29.28
CA LEU A 137 18.74 13.84 -28.29
C LEU A 137 19.23 15.29 -28.44
N TRP A 138 18.40 16.14 -29.03
CA TRP A 138 18.73 17.55 -29.21
C TRP A 138 18.20 18.38 -28.03
N LEU A 139 19.13 18.88 -27.23
CA LEU A 139 18.82 19.70 -26.05
C LEU A 139 18.70 21.19 -26.35
N GLY A 140 18.92 21.62 -27.60
CA GLY A 140 18.96 23.03 -28.00
C GLY A 140 20.38 23.58 -28.17
N GLU A 141 20.47 24.86 -28.53
CA GLU A 141 21.74 25.57 -28.71
C GLU A 141 22.57 25.69 -27.41
N ALA A 142 23.86 26.02 -27.58
CA ALA A 142 24.79 26.19 -26.46
C ALA A 142 24.40 27.42 -25.62
N ALA A 143 24.20 27.21 -24.32
CA ALA A 143 23.82 28.24 -23.36
C ALA A 143 24.14 27.75 -21.94
N ASP A 144 24.25 28.68 -20.97
CA ASP A 144 24.46 28.36 -19.55
C ASP A 144 25.67 27.44 -19.28
N GLU A 145 26.77 27.68 -20.02
CA GLU A 145 28.00 26.87 -19.96
C GLU A 145 27.79 25.37 -20.28
N SER A 146 26.80 25.06 -21.12
CA SER A 146 26.45 23.69 -21.49
C SER A 146 27.62 22.87 -22.05
N ASP A 147 28.50 23.50 -22.82
CA ASP A 147 29.64 22.83 -23.44
C ASP A 147 30.63 22.33 -22.37
N GLN A 148 30.88 23.18 -21.36
CA GLN A 148 31.73 22.83 -20.22
C GLN A 148 31.07 21.75 -19.34
N ALA A 149 29.76 21.83 -19.11
CA ALA A 149 29.03 20.81 -18.37
C ALA A 149 29.08 19.43 -19.05
N LEU A 150 28.80 19.34 -20.35
CA LEU A 150 28.91 18.06 -21.09
C LEU A 150 30.33 17.50 -21.07
N LYS A 151 31.34 18.36 -21.17
CA LYS A 151 32.75 17.95 -21.07
C LYS A 151 33.06 17.35 -19.69
N ARG A 152 32.58 17.97 -18.60
CA ARG A 152 32.78 17.44 -17.24
C ARG A 152 32.06 16.12 -17.02
N ILE A 153 30.81 16.00 -17.47
CA ILE A 153 30.06 14.74 -17.41
C ILE A 153 30.83 13.63 -18.14
N ARG A 154 31.37 13.92 -19.33
CA ARG A 154 32.19 12.96 -20.07
C ARG A 154 33.45 12.54 -19.31
N MET A 155 34.17 13.48 -18.71
CA MET A 155 35.38 13.18 -17.92
C MET A 155 35.06 12.35 -16.68
N ALA A 156 33.94 12.63 -16.00
CA ALA A 156 33.52 11.90 -14.80
C ALA A 156 33.00 10.48 -15.08
N ALA A 157 32.70 10.18 -16.34
CA ALA A 157 32.33 8.83 -16.78
C ALA A 157 33.54 7.94 -17.04
N ASP A 158 34.75 8.50 -17.08
CA ASP A 158 36.01 7.80 -17.31
C ASP A 158 36.65 7.41 -15.96
N GLU A 159 36.75 6.11 -15.69
CA GLU A 159 37.27 5.55 -14.43
C GLU A 159 38.74 5.96 -14.18
N ASP A 160 39.51 6.21 -15.24
CA ASP A 160 40.93 6.59 -15.17
C ASP A 160 41.14 8.09 -14.86
N GLN A 161 40.09 8.92 -14.92
CA GLN A 161 40.15 10.38 -14.66
C GLN A 161 39.37 10.81 -13.41
N GLN A 162 39.11 9.88 -12.50
CA GLN A 162 38.23 10.06 -11.35
C GLN A 162 38.89 10.85 -10.20
N GLU A 163 39.40 12.05 -10.46
CA GLU A 163 39.87 13.01 -9.46
C GLU A 163 39.56 14.46 -9.86
N SER A 164 38.37 14.96 -9.48
CA SER A 164 38.15 16.30 -8.91
C SER A 164 36.68 16.46 -8.52
N LEU A 165 36.41 16.99 -7.32
CA LEU A 165 35.06 17.38 -6.92
C LEU A 165 34.55 18.45 -7.91
N ALA A 166 33.36 18.25 -8.48
CA ALA A 166 32.71 19.26 -9.33
C ALA A 166 32.69 20.61 -8.60
N THR A 167 33.20 21.68 -9.24
CA THR A 167 33.12 23.01 -8.64
C THR A 167 31.66 23.44 -8.55
N LYS A 168 31.38 24.49 -7.77
CA LYS A 168 30.02 25.03 -7.64
C LYS A 168 29.48 25.47 -9.01
N GLU A 169 30.34 26.02 -9.86
CA GLU A 169 30.04 26.47 -11.21
C GLU A 169 29.74 25.29 -12.13
N ASP A 170 30.54 24.21 -12.06
CA ASP A 170 30.27 22.98 -12.82
C ASP A 170 28.90 22.40 -12.45
N ARG A 171 28.57 22.33 -11.15
CA ARG A 171 27.27 21.86 -10.67
C ARG A 171 26.12 22.69 -11.22
N GLN A 172 26.26 24.02 -11.22
CA GLN A 172 25.23 24.92 -11.74
C GLN A 172 25.00 24.73 -13.24
N ALA A 173 26.07 24.57 -14.03
CA ALA A 173 25.98 24.32 -15.47
C ALA A 173 25.36 22.95 -15.79
N ILE A 174 25.72 21.91 -15.03
CA ILE A 174 25.10 20.58 -15.15
C ILE A 174 23.60 20.65 -14.80
N LEU A 175 23.26 21.34 -13.71
CA LEU A 175 21.86 21.56 -13.31
C LEU A 175 21.08 22.32 -14.39
N ALA A 176 21.69 23.27 -15.09
CA ALA A 176 21.05 23.98 -16.19
C ALA A 176 20.72 23.05 -17.37
N ILE A 177 21.62 22.13 -17.74
CA ILE A 177 21.37 21.13 -18.79
C ILE A 177 20.19 20.22 -18.41
N VAL A 178 20.22 19.62 -17.22
CA VAL A 178 19.18 18.65 -16.82
C VAL A 178 17.83 19.33 -16.56
N ARG A 179 17.79 20.65 -16.34
CA ARG A 179 16.54 21.42 -16.24
C ARG A 179 15.94 21.79 -17.59
N ARG A 180 16.60 21.50 -18.72
CA ARG A 180 16.06 21.83 -20.05
C ARG A 180 14.75 21.07 -20.31
N PRO A 181 13.79 21.67 -21.04
CA PRO A 181 12.44 21.12 -21.20
C PRO A 181 12.37 19.70 -21.77
N TRP A 182 13.39 19.29 -22.55
CA TRP A 182 13.45 17.96 -23.15
C TRP A 182 13.29 16.85 -22.11
N PHE A 183 13.97 16.95 -20.97
CA PHE A 183 13.94 15.94 -19.91
C PHE A 183 12.59 15.78 -19.20
N ARG A 184 11.67 16.73 -19.38
CA ARG A 184 10.37 16.70 -18.69
C ARG A 184 9.26 16.11 -19.54
N ARG A 185 9.45 15.99 -20.86
CA ARG A 185 8.39 15.55 -21.77
C ARG A 185 8.13 14.05 -21.60
N ILE A 186 6.86 13.65 -21.68
CA ILE A 186 6.55 12.22 -21.54
C ILE A 186 6.97 11.39 -22.76
N TRP A 187 6.87 11.96 -23.97
CA TRP A 187 7.24 11.28 -25.21
C TRP A 187 8.71 10.83 -25.23
N VAL A 188 9.62 11.58 -24.60
CA VAL A 188 11.04 11.26 -24.62
C VAL A 188 11.36 9.94 -23.93
N LEU A 189 10.49 9.46 -23.04
CA LEU A 189 10.67 8.20 -22.31
C LEU A 189 10.65 7.01 -23.27
N GLN A 190 9.68 6.97 -24.18
CA GLN A 190 9.58 5.92 -25.19
C GLN A 190 10.72 6.01 -26.20
N GLU A 191 11.10 7.24 -26.58
CA GLU A 191 12.19 7.52 -27.53
C GLU A 191 13.55 7.00 -27.01
N VAL A 192 13.89 7.27 -25.74
CA VAL A 192 15.13 6.76 -25.14
C VAL A 192 15.05 5.30 -24.74
N ALA A 193 13.86 4.79 -24.39
CA ALA A 193 13.70 3.38 -24.04
C ALA A 193 13.88 2.47 -25.25
N ALA A 194 13.45 2.92 -26.44
CA ALA A 194 13.54 2.20 -27.70
C ALA A 194 14.91 2.28 -28.38
N ALA A 195 15.69 3.33 -28.10
CA ALA A 195 16.93 3.61 -28.83
C ALA A 195 17.97 2.48 -28.74
N GLN A 196 18.58 2.11 -29.87
CA GLN A 196 19.71 1.17 -29.87
C GLN A 196 21.04 1.86 -29.52
N HIS A 197 21.20 3.11 -29.97
CA HIS A 197 22.35 3.95 -29.67
C HIS A 197 21.85 5.38 -29.41
N ILE A 198 22.33 6.01 -28.35
CA ILE A 198 21.87 7.34 -27.93
C ILE A 198 23.04 8.32 -28.00
N VAL A 199 22.82 9.44 -28.68
CA VAL A 199 23.76 10.57 -28.71
C VAL A 199 23.07 11.79 -28.12
N VAL A 200 23.58 12.30 -26.99
CA VAL A 200 23.10 13.55 -26.39
C VAL A 200 23.84 14.71 -27.04
N MET A 201 23.10 15.67 -27.60
CA MET A 201 23.66 16.80 -28.34
C MET A 201 23.13 18.14 -27.79
N CYS A 202 24.04 19.09 -27.58
CA CYS A 202 23.74 20.46 -27.17
C CYS A 202 24.68 21.42 -27.90
N GLY A 203 24.12 22.32 -28.72
CA GLY A 203 24.93 23.17 -29.60
C GLY A 203 25.84 22.34 -30.52
N SER A 204 27.16 22.55 -30.41
CA SER A 204 28.18 21.76 -31.14
C SER A 204 28.70 20.55 -30.37
N MET A 205 28.40 20.44 -29.08
CA MET A 205 28.91 19.36 -28.25
C MET A 205 27.99 18.15 -28.29
N SER A 206 28.61 16.97 -28.26
CA SER A 206 27.88 15.71 -28.15
C SER A 206 28.61 14.75 -27.21
N ILE A 207 27.83 13.91 -26.54
CA ILE A 207 28.30 12.86 -25.63
C ILE A 207 27.47 11.61 -25.87
N ASP A 208 28.09 10.45 -25.70
CA ASP A 208 27.39 9.16 -25.70
C ASP A 208 26.40 9.08 -24.53
N GLY A 209 25.20 8.54 -24.77
CA GLY A 209 24.15 8.46 -23.75
C GLY A 209 24.55 7.62 -22.53
N TYR A 210 25.37 6.57 -22.71
CA TYR A 210 25.87 5.77 -21.60
C TYR A 210 26.87 6.54 -20.75
N ALA A 211 27.81 7.25 -21.40
CA ALA A 211 28.74 8.14 -20.71
C ALA A 211 28.01 9.25 -19.95
N PHE A 212 26.95 9.82 -20.52
CA PHE A 212 26.10 10.79 -19.82
C PHE A 212 25.49 10.20 -18.54
N CYS A 213 24.97 8.97 -18.59
CA CYS A 213 24.35 8.30 -17.46
C CYS A 213 25.35 7.90 -16.36
N LEU A 214 26.60 7.58 -16.71
CA LEU A 214 27.65 7.26 -15.73
C LEU A 214 28.25 8.51 -15.08
N GLY A 215 28.50 9.57 -15.86
CA GLY A 215 29.15 10.77 -15.34
C GLY A 215 28.25 11.65 -14.48
N LEU A 216 26.94 11.69 -14.75
CA LEU A 216 26.01 12.57 -14.05
C LEU A 216 25.92 12.29 -12.53
N PRO A 217 25.72 11.02 -12.06
CA PRO A 217 25.66 10.72 -10.63
C PRO A 217 26.98 10.94 -9.89
N SER A 218 28.12 10.92 -10.59
CA SER A 218 29.44 11.20 -10.01
C SER A 218 29.64 12.69 -9.69
N LEU A 219 28.88 13.58 -10.32
CA LEU A 219 29.04 15.03 -10.22
C LEU A 219 27.94 15.72 -9.40
N LEU A 220 26.78 15.09 -9.27
CA LEU A 220 25.65 15.58 -8.48
C LEU A 220 25.30 14.57 -7.38
N PRO A 221 25.13 15.03 -6.12
CA PRO A 221 24.58 14.17 -5.10
C PRO A 221 23.15 13.74 -5.47
N TYR A 222 22.75 12.57 -5.01
CA TYR A 222 21.46 11.97 -5.34
C TYR A 222 20.27 12.90 -5.10
N GLU A 223 20.30 13.67 -4.00
CA GLU A 223 19.25 14.61 -3.60
C GLU A 223 19.07 15.77 -4.58
N ASP A 224 20.14 16.15 -5.29
CA ASP A 224 20.12 17.26 -6.26
C ASP A 224 19.58 16.83 -7.63
N ILE A 225 19.48 15.52 -7.90
CA ILE A 225 19.02 14.98 -9.19
C ILE A 225 17.48 14.89 -9.18
N PRO A 226 16.77 15.68 -10.00
CA PRO A 226 15.31 15.62 -10.06
C PRO A 226 14.79 14.22 -10.45
N SER A 227 13.62 13.84 -9.95
CA SER A 227 13.02 12.51 -10.19
C SER A 227 12.79 12.19 -11.68
N HIS A 228 12.41 13.18 -12.49
CA HIS A 228 12.26 13.01 -13.94
C HIS A 228 13.60 12.72 -14.63
N ILE A 229 14.72 13.21 -14.10
CA ILE A 229 16.06 12.90 -14.64
C ILE A 229 16.45 11.47 -14.31
N ARG A 230 16.23 11.03 -13.07
CA ARG A 230 16.44 9.63 -12.67
C ARG A 230 15.63 8.67 -13.55
N SER A 231 14.40 9.05 -13.90
CA SER A 231 13.51 8.31 -14.79
C SER A 231 14.10 8.13 -16.20
N VAL A 232 14.54 9.23 -16.81
CA VAL A 232 15.11 9.25 -18.15
C VAL A 232 16.45 8.52 -18.19
N THR A 233 17.36 8.76 -17.22
CA THR A 233 18.67 8.09 -17.17
C THR A 233 18.55 6.59 -16.91
N TYR A 234 17.56 6.14 -16.12
CA TYR A 234 17.25 4.72 -15.98
C TYR A 234 16.89 4.08 -17.33
N LEU A 235 16.01 4.73 -18.11
CA LEU A 235 15.61 4.22 -19.42
C LEU A 235 16.77 4.24 -20.41
N MET A 236 17.53 5.33 -20.47
CA MET A 236 18.72 5.49 -21.31
C MET A 236 19.78 4.42 -21.01
N ARG A 237 20.15 4.21 -19.74
CA ARG A 237 21.16 3.20 -19.34
C ARG A 237 20.71 1.78 -19.64
N GLY A 238 19.41 1.51 -19.49
CA GLY A 238 18.83 0.20 -19.78
C GLY A 238 18.74 -0.13 -21.27
N SER A 239 18.75 0.86 -22.15
CA SER A 239 18.53 0.68 -23.60
C SER A 239 19.48 -0.32 -24.25
N ILE A 240 20.76 -0.30 -23.87
CA ILE A 240 21.82 -1.19 -24.40
C ILE A 240 21.59 -2.66 -24.04
N PHE A 241 20.90 -2.92 -22.93
CA PHE A 241 20.67 -4.27 -22.40
C PHE A 241 19.29 -4.83 -22.78
N ARG A 242 18.40 -4.04 -23.39
CA ARG A 242 17.06 -4.48 -23.76
C ARG A 242 17.06 -5.20 -25.11
N PRO A 243 16.25 -6.26 -25.29
CA PRO A 243 15.91 -6.75 -26.62
C PRO A 243 15.32 -5.61 -27.46
N LYS A 244 15.58 -5.58 -28.78
CA LYS A 244 15.10 -4.50 -29.66
C LYS A 244 13.60 -4.23 -29.53
N TYR A 245 12.81 -5.30 -29.44
CA TYR A 245 11.38 -5.31 -29.14
C TYR A 245 10.91 -6.76 -28.94
N SER A 246 9.72 -6.92 -28.37
CA SER A 246 8.91 -8.15 -28.40
C SER A 246 7.70 -7.94 -29.31
N ILE A 247 7.24 -9.01 -29.95
CA ILE A 247 5.99 -9.03 -30.70
C ILE A 247 4.96 -9.72 -29.80
N ASN A 248 3.91 -9.01 -29.41
CA ASN A 248 2.85 -9.59 -28.62
C ASN A 248 1.92 -10.48 -29.48
N SER A 249 1.01 -11.21 -28.85
CA SER A 249 0.07 -12.11 -29.54
C SER A 249 -0.84 -11.43 -30.58
N SER A 250 -0.99 -10.10 -30.51
CA SER A 250 -1.71 -9.28 -31.49
C SER A 250 -0.83 -8.75 -32.63
N GLY A 251 0.46 -9.10 -32.68
CA GLY A 251 1.39 -8.63 -33.72
C GLY A 251 1.92 -7.21 -33.50
N ALA A 252 1.61 -6.58 -32.36
CA ALA A 252 2.09 -5.26 -32.01
C ALA A 252 3.44 -5.32 -31.29
N ILE A 253 4.28 -4.32 -31.54
CA ILE A 253 5.62 -4.19 -30.95
C ILE A 253 5.53 -3.59 -29.55
N SER A 254 6.19 -4.23 -28.60
CA SER A 254 6.39 -3.75 -27.23
C SER A 254 7.88 -3.70 -26.91
N LEU A 255 8.32 -2.67 -26.20
CA LEU A 255 9.68 -2.58 -25.67
C LEU A 255 9.91 -3.43 -24.41
N ASP A 256 8.86 -4.10 -23.91
CA ASP A 256 8.88 -4.98 -22.73
C ASP A 256 9.60 -4.36 -21.53
N VAL A 257 9.32 -3.07 -21.26
CA VAL A 257 10.03 -2.35 -20.20
C VAL A 257 9.48 -2.75 -18.84
N ARG A 258 8.17 -2.54 -18.63
CA ARG A 258 7.42 -2.85 -17.40
C ARG A 258 5.91 -2.90 -17.68
N PRO A 259 5.10 -3.48 -16.78
CA PRO A 259 3.65 -3.37 -16.85
C PRO A 259 3.19 -1.91 -16.87
N LEU A 260 2.05 -1.63 -17.52
CA LEU A 260 1.55 -0.25 -17.73
C LEU A 260 1.35 0.50 -16.40
N GLY A 261 0.82 -0.18 -15.37
CA GLY A 261 0.63 0.42 -14.05
C GLY A 261 1.94 0.92 -13.44
N GLY A 262 3.00 0.12 -13.53
CA GLY A 262 4.34 0.50 -13.06
C GLY A 262 4.96 1.65 -13.87
N LEU A 263 4.68 1.75 -15.17
CA LEU A 263 5.11 2.89 -15.99
C LEU A 263 4.40 4.18 -15.57
N VAL A 264 3.08 4.10 -15.35
CA VAL A 264 2.30 5.26 -14.89
C VAL A 264 2.80 5.74 -13.53
N ASP A 265 3.00 4.85 -12.56
CA ASP A 265 3.50 5.18 -11.21
C ASP A 265 4.85 5.93 -11.23
N LEU A 266 5.69 5.67 -12.24
CA LEU A 266 7.00 6.30 -12.39
C LEU A 266 6.94 7.61 -13.18
N TYR A 267 6.07 7.70 -14.17
CA TYR A 267 6.22 8.68 -15.24
C TYR A 267 5.05 9.66 -15.41
N HIS A 268 3.93 9.51 -14.71
CA HIS A 268 2.74 10.36 -14.86
C HIS A 268 2.96 11.87 -14.59
N THR A 269 4.08 12.25 -13.95
CA THR A 269 4.48 13.64 -13.69
C THR A 269 5.22 14.31 -14.83
N HIS A 270 5.60 13.56 -15.87
CA HIS A 270 6.16 14.17 -17.08
C HIS A 270 5.10 15.04 -17.76
N GLU A 271 5.59 16.12 -18.37
CA GLU A 271 4.81 17.12 -19.06
C GLU A 271 4.32 16.60 -20.41
N ALA A 272 3.09 16.96 -20.75
CA ALA A 272 2.43 16.59 -21.99
C ALA A 272 1.61 17.78 -22.48
N THR A 273 1.65 18.05 -23.79
CA THR A 273 0.84 19.10 -24.41
C THR A 273 -0.64 18.70 -24.38
N GLU A 274 -0.93 17.49 -24.85
CA GLU A 274 -2.25 16.87 -24.74
C GLU A 274 -2.28 15.91 -23.56
N ARG A 275 -3.38 15.93 -22.79
CA ARG A 275 -3.47 15.12 -21.56
C ARG A 275 -3.38 13.62 -21.85
N HIS A 276 -3.97 13.17 -22.96
CA HIS A 276 -3.96 11.77 -23.41
C HIS A 276 -2.56 11.19 -23.57
N ASP A 277 -1.58 12.03 -23.93
CA ASP A 277 -0.19 11.61 -24.11
C ASP A 277 0.43 11.09 -22.81
N LYS A 278 -0.13 11.47 -21.64
CA LYS A 278 0.28 10.91 -20.35
C LYS A 278 0.13 9.38 -20.27
N ILE A 279 -0.73 8.82 -21.11
CA ILE A 279 -0.99 7.37 -21.21
C ILE A 279 -0.45 6.84 -22.53
N PHE A 280 -0.73 7.50 -23.65
CA PHE A 280 -0.36 7.01 -24.98
C PHE A 280 1.15 6.85 -25.17
N ALA A 281 1.95 7.77 -24.62
CA ALA A 281 3.42 7.69 -24.67
C ALA A 281 4.02 6.51 -23.88
N LEU A 282 3.22 5.83 -23.04
CA LEU A 282 3.67 4.69 -22.24
C LEU A 282 3.25 3.35 -22.84
N LEU A 283 2.30 3.33 -23.79
CA LEU A 283 1.73 2.10 -24.34
C LEU A 283 2.79 1.24 -25.04
N GLY A 284 3.65 1.85 -25.87
CA GLY A 284 4.72 1.14 -26.58
C GLY A 284 5.81 0.58 -25.65
N MET A 285 5.91 1.10 -24.43
CA MET A 285 6.85 0.63 -23.41
C MET A 285 6.30 -0.52 -22.57
N SER A 286 4.97 -0.73 -22.57
CA SER A 286 4.31 -1.66 -21.67
C SER A 286 4.62 -3.11 -22.03
N SER A 287 4.98 -3.93 -21.04
CA SER A 287 5.08 -5.39 -21.17
C SER A 287 3.71 -6.09 -21.25
N ASP A 288 2.64 -5.39 -20.89
CA ASP A 288 1.28 -5.89 -21.00
C ASP A 288 0.76 -5.72 -22.45
N ASN A 289 -0.45 -6.21 -22.74
CA ASN A 289 -1.12 -5.97 -24.01
C ASN A 289 -2.32 -5.00 -23.86
N PRO A 290 -2.08 -3.68 -23.65
CA PRO A 290 -3.16 -2.71 -23.47
C PRO A 290 -4.07 -2.58 -24.71
N GLY A 291 -3.53 -2.85 -25.90
CA GLY A 291 -4.30 -2.83 -27.16
C GLY A 291 -5.46 -3.82 -27.16
N ALA A 292 -5.28 -5.02 -26.57
CA ALA A 292 -6.34 -6.02 -26.44
C ALA A 292 -7.53 -5.55 -25.58
N SER A 293 -7.30 -4.58 -24.70
CA SER A 293 -8.32 -3.98 -23.82
C SER A 293 -8.85 -2.65 -24.34
N GLY A 294 -8.55 -2.28 -25.59
CA GLY A 294 -9.02 -1.04 -26.21
C GLY A 294 -8.32 0.23 -25.71
N LEU A 295 -7.13 0.09 -25.09
CA LEU A 295 -6.21 1.18 -24.78
C LEU A 295 -5.25 1.38 -25.95
N THR A 296 -5.71 2.11 -26.96
CA THR A 296 -4.94 2.53 -28.13
C THR A 296 -5.01 4.05 -28.29
N PRO A 297 -4.00 4.69 -28.90
CA PRO A 297 -4.02 6.11 -29.23
C PRO A 297 -5.29 6.49 -30.00
N ASN A 298 -6.15 7.27 -29.35
CA ASN A 298 -7.36 7.84 -29.90
C ASN A 298 -7.61 9.17 -29.19
N TYR A 299 -7.46 10.28 -29.91
CA TYR A 299 -7.63 11.62 -29.35
C TYR A 299 -9.10 12.08 -29.32
N SER A 300 -10.03 11.25 -29.80
CA SER A 300 -11.47 11.56 -29.86
C SER A 300 -12.22 11.19 -28.59
N ILE A 301 -11.67 10.28 -27.77
CA ILE A 301 -12.27 9.90 -26.48
C ILE A 301 -12.02 10.99 -25.44
N THR A 302 -12.92 11.13 -24.47
CA THR A 302 -12.70 12.08 -23.37
C THR A 302 -11.67 11.55 -22.37
N TRP A 303 -11.07 12.46 -21.61
CA TRP A 303 -10.06 12.10 -20.61
C TRP A 303 -10.62 11.20 -19.49
N ASP A 304 -11.86 11.44 -19.04
CA ASP A 304 -12.51 10.62 -18.02
C ASP A 304 -12.73 9.18 -18.50
N GLU A 305 -13.15 9.00 -19.76
CA GLU A 305 -13.32 7.68 -20.35
C GLU A 305 -11.97 6.95 -20.45
N LEU A 306 -10.92 7.63 -20.93
CA LEU A 306 -9.57 7.08 -21.00
C LEU A 306 -9.04 6.68 -19.62
N MET A 307 -9.22 7.54 -18.61
CA MET A 307 -8.79 7.26 -17.24
C MET A 307 -9.54 6.06 -16.63
N ALA A 308 -10.84 5.94 -16.89
CA ALA A 308 -11.63 4.80 -16.43
C ALA A 308 -11.17 3.48 -17.08
N ARG A 309 -10.87 3.49 -18.39
CA ARG A 309 -10.29 2.33 -19.08
C ARG A 309 -8.92 1.96 -18.52
N LEU A 310 -8.06 2.94 -18.25
CA LEU A 310 -6.75 2.72 -17.63
C LEU A 310 -6.88 2.05 -16.25
N VAL A 311 -7.74 2.58 -15.39
CA VAL A 311 -7.93 2.05 -14.03
C VAL A 311 -8.44 0.61 -14.07
N LYS A 312 -9.42 0.31 -14.93
CA LYS A 312 -9.94 -1.06 -15.09
C LYS A 312 -8.92 -2.03 -15.66
N PHE A 313 -8.08 -1.56 -16.59
CA PHE A 313 -6.99 -2.36 -17.13
C PHE A 313 -5.98 -2.76 -16.04
N ILE A 314 -5.59 -1.82 -15.18
CA ILE A 314 -4.58 -2.06 -14.15
C ILE A 314 -5.17 -2.81 -12.94
N LEU A 315 -6.36 -2.41 -12.46
CA LEU A 315 -6.95 -2.89 -11.19
C LEU A 315 -8.00 -4.00 -11.39
N GLY A 316 -8.35 -4.31 -12.63
CA GLY A 316 -9.35 -5.31 -13.00
C GLY A 316 -10.77 -4.76 -13.13
N GLU A 317 -11.64 -5.49 -13.84
CA GLU A 317 -13.02 -5.07 -14.14
C GLU A 317 -13.97 -5.00 -12.93
N ARG A 318 -13.55 -5.53 -11.77
CA ARG A 318 -14.38 -5.57 -10.56
C ARG A 318 -14.46 -4.23 -9.82
N VAL A 319 -13.62 -3.24 -10.20
CA VAL A 319 -13.60 -1.94 -9.53
C VAL A 319 -14.63 -0.98 -10.15
N HIS A 320 -15.22 -0.14 -9.33
CA HIS A 320 -16.03 0.99 -9.79
C HIS A 320 -15.17 2.24 -9.80
N VAL A 321 -15.19 2.98 -10.90
CA VAL A 321 -14.32 4.14 -11.12
C VAL A 321 -15.16 5.37 -11.43
N TRP A 322 -14.82 6.49 -10.80
CA TRP A 322 -15.23 7.82 -11.24
C TRP A 322 -14.00 8.65 -11.57
N SER A 323 -14.09 9.35 -12.67
CA SER A 323 -13.07 10.26 -13.22
C SER A 323 -13.79 11.49 -13.76
N TRP A 324 -13.03 12.55 -14.05
CA TRP A 324 -13.57 13.82 -14.51
C TRP A 324 -12.82 14.28 -15.74
N SER A 325 -13.52 14.83 -16.73
CA SER A 325 -12.89 15.25 -17.99
C SER A 325 -11.90 16.40 -17.79
N GLN A 326 -12.08 17.20 -16.72
CA GLN A 326 -11.21 18.34 -16.41
C GLN A 326 -10.10 18.05 -15.40
N HIS A 327 -10.12 16.88 -14.73
CA HIS A 327 -9.14 16.55 -13.69
C HIS A 327 -8.37 15.26 -14.00
N GLN A 328 -7.05 15.28 -13.80
CA GLN A 328 -6.19 14.09 -13.81
C GLN A 328 -6.30 13.32 -12.49
N ALA A 329 -7.52 12.91 -12.15
CA ALA A 329 -7.80 12.16 -10.93
C ALA A 329 -8.89 11.12 -11.14
N ALA A 330 -8.86 10.08 -10.30
CA ALA A 330 -9.92 9.08 -10.23
C ALA A 330 -10.23 8.69 -8.77
N ALA A 331 -11.51 8.53 -8.46
CA ALA A 331 -11.98 7.83 -7.28
C ALA A 331 -12.30 6.37 -7.65
N VAL A 332 -11.76 5.42 -6.91
CA VAL A 332 -11.91 3.99 -7.17
C VAL A 332 -12.51 3.32 -5.94
N PHE A 333 -13.61 2.61 -6.14
CA PHE A 333 -14.28 1.81 -5.13
C PHE A 333 -14.03 0.35 -5.45
N ALA A 334 -13.44 -0.35 -4.49
CA ALA A 334 -12.98 -1.72 -4.70
C ALA A 334 -13.12 -2.53 -3.42
N LYS A 335 -13.18 -3.85 -3.57
CA LYS A 335 -13.00 -4.79 -2.47
C LYS A 335 -11.59 -5.33 -2.50
N GLY A 336 -10.97 -5.53 -1.35
CA GLY A 336 -9.60 -6.01 -1.27
C GLY A 336 -9.24 -6.63 0.06
N ARG A 337 -8.03 -7.18 0.16
CA ARG A 337 -7.46 -7.72 1.38
C ARG A 337 -6.19 -6.98 1.74
N VAL A 338 -5.99 -6.73 3.02
CA VAL A 338 -4.75 -6.10 3.51
C VAL A 338 -3.67 -7.16 3.68
N ILE A 339 -2.46 -6.86 3.22
CA ILE A 339 -1.27 -7.70 3.38
C ILE A 339 -0.49 -7.29 4.63
N GLY A 340 -0.29 -5.99 4.84
CA GLY A 340 0.44 -5.47 5.99
C GLY A 340 0.68 -3.97 5.92
N ILE A 341 1.45 -3.46 6.87
CA ILE A 341 1.83 -2.04 7.00
C ILE A 341 3.33 -1.86 6.77
N VAL A 342 3.70 -0.80 6.07
CA VAL A 342 5.09 -0.40 5.87
C VAL A 342 5.67 0.08 7.20
N SER A 343 6.68 -0.62 7.70
CA SER A 343 7.35 -0.31 8.96
C SER A 343 8.58 0.58 8.79
N SER A 344 9.30 0.42 7.68
CA SER A 344 10.44 1.27 7.34
C SER A 344 10.71 1.28 5.84
N VAL A 345 11.31 2.37 5.37
CA VAL A 345 11.75 2.54 3.98
C VAL A 345 13.21 2.96 4.01
N GLN A 346 14.05 2.25 3.27
CA GLN A 346 15.49 2.53 3.17
C GLN A 346 15.89 2.58 1.70
N MET A 347 16.64 3.61 1.31
CA MET A 347 17.21 3.66 -0.04
C MET A 347 18.35 2.64 -0.18
N VAL A 348 18.44 1.98 -1.33
CA VAL A 348 19.49 0.99 -1.59
C VAL A 348 20.83 1.73 -1.71
N LYS A 349 21.74 1.57 -0.73
CA LYS A 349 23.03 2.29 -0.69
C LYS A 349 24.01 1.89 -1.80
N ASP A 350 23.95 0.65 -2.28
CA ASP A 350 24.87 0.10 -3.28
C ASP A 350 24.29 0.04 -4.71
N ASP A 351 23.07 0.55 -4.92
CA ASP A 351 22.51 0.57 -6.27
C ASP A 351 23.04 1.79 -7.03
N THR A 352 24.00 1.56 -7.93
CA THR A 352 24.47 2.58 -8.90
C THR A 352 23.34 3.16 -9.78
N ARG A 353 22.11 2.64 -9.68
CA ARG A 353 20.92 3.16 -10.36
C ARG A 353 20.13 4.16 -9.52
N GLY A 354 20.22 4.10 -8.18
CA GLY A 354 19.52 4.99 -7.26
C GLY A 354 17.99 5.02 -7.39
N ASP A 355 17.35 4.11 -8.13
CA ASP A 355 15.92 4.16 -8.43
C ASP A 355 15.11 3.11 -7.66
N ARG A 356 15.71 2.48 -6.64
CA ARG A 356 15.10 1.42 -5.84
C ARG A 356 15.15 1.72 -4.35
N GLN A 357 14.14 1.23 -3.64
CA GLN A 357 13.97 1.35 -2.20
C GLN A 357 13.63 -0.01 -1.59
N HIS A 358 14.22 -0.31 -0.43
CA HIS A 358 13.83 -1.41 0.44
C HIS A 358 12.65 -0.97 1.31
N VAL A 359 11.53 -1.65 1.16
CA VAL A 359 10.30 -1.41 1.92
C VAL A 359 10.10 -2.59 2.85
N SER A 360 10.26 -2.38 4.15
CA SER A 360 9.98 -3.40 5.15
C SER A 360 8.48 -3.40 5.44
N ILE A 361 7.83 -4.56 5.29
CA ILE A 361 6.40 -4.71 5.53
C ILE A 361 6.21 -5.57 6.77
N LYS A 362 5.50 -5.04 7.75
CA LYS A 362 5.02 -5.80 8.91
C LYS A 362 3.69 -6.45 8.51
N MET A 363 3.64 -7.77 8.45
CA MET A 363 2.41 -8.51 8.20
C MET A 363 1.78 -8.86 9.55
N GLN A 364 0.73 -8.12 9.93
CA GLN A 364 0.14 -8.17 11.26
C GLN A 364 1.18 -7.85 12.36
N ASP A 365 1.73 -8.89 13.00
CA ASP A 365 2.70 -8.82 14.11
C ASP A 365 4.05 -9.47 13.77
N ILE A 366 4.23 -9.95 12.54
CA ILE A 366 5.47 -10.58 12.09
C ILE A 366 6.20 -9.61 11.16
N LEU A 367 7.51 -9.42 11.39
CA LEU A 367 8.37 -8.75 10.43
C LEU A 367 8.38 -9.57 9.14
N GLY A 368 7.73 -9.03 8.12
CA GLY A 368 7.70 -9.62 6.79
C GLY A 368 8.99 -9.34 6.02
N PRO A 369 9.14 -9.96 4.84
CA PRO A 369 10.30 -9.76 4.00
C PRO A 369 10.40 -8.30 3.55
N ALA A 370 11.61 -7.78 3.41
CA ALA A 370 11.84 -6.49 2.77
C ALA A 370 11.60 -6.61 1.26
N TRP A 371 10.78 -5.73 0.72
CA TRP A 371 10.47 -5.68 -0.72
C TRP A 371 11.39 -4.67 -1.39
N ILE A 372 11.93 -5.02 -2.55
CA ILE A 372 12.67 -4.08 -3.39
C ILE A 372 11.68 -3.48 -4.37
N VAL A 373 11.31 -2.22 -4.13
CA VAL A 373 10.30 -1.51 -4.91
C VAL A 373 10.99 -0.39 -5.67
N PRO A 374 10.56 -0.07 -6.91
CA PRO A 374 10.99 1.14 -7.59
C PRO A 374 10.67 2.40 -6.76
N GLY A 375 11.48 3.44 -6.89
CA GLY A 375 11.17 4.77 -6.36
C GLY A 375 10.02 5.38 -7.15
N ALA A 376 8.80 5.27 -6.63
CA ALA A 376 7.64 5.94 -7.21
C ALA A 376 7.76 7.46 -7.11
N VAL A 377 7.00 8.17 -7.95
CA VAL A 377 6.88 9.64 -7.88
C VAL A 377 6.46 10.09 -6.48
N LYS A 378 5.48 9.39 -5.90
CA LYS A 378 5.06 9.60 -4.51
C LYS A 378 5.90 8.68 -3.62
N PRO A 379 6.73 9.22 -2.70
CA PRO A 379 7.59 8.38 -1.88
C PRO A 379 6.75 7.52 -0.93
N ILE A 380 7.10 6.24 -0.83
CA ILE A 380 6.53 5.33 0.17
C ILE A 380 7.07 5.75 1.53
N GLN A 381 6.24 5.70 2.57
CA GLN A 381 6.63 6.04 3.94
C GLN A 381 6.15 4.99 4.95
N ALA A 382 6.71 5.03 6.15
CA ALA A 382 6.18 4.24 7.26
C ALA A 382 4.73 4.63 7.57
N GLY A 383 3.87 3.64 7.78
CA GLY A 383 2.42 3.82 7.94
C GLY A 383 1.60 3.65 6.65
N ASP A 384 2.23 3.63 5.47
CA ASP A 384 1.56 3.20 4.24
C ASP A 384 1.17 1.71 4.36
N ILE A 385 0.08 1.30 3.72
CA ILE A 385 -0.38 -0.10 3.74
C ILE A 385 -0.17 -0.76 2.39
N VAL A 386 0.09 -2.07 2.43
CA VAL A 386 0.14 -2.92 1.26
C VAL A 386 -1.11 -3.77 1.22
N CYS A 387 -1.82 -3.78 0.09
CA CYS A 387 -3.07 -4.51 -0.07
C CYS A 387 -3.15 -5.18 -1.43
N HIS A 388 -4.08 -6.12 -1.58
CA HIS A 388 -4.41 -6.75 -2.84
C HIS A 388 -5.90 -6.58 -3.12
N LEU A 389 -6.26 -5.85 -4.16
CA LEU A 389 -7.66 -5.71 -4.58
C LEU A 389 -8.15 -7.00 -5.25
N LEU A 390 -9.44 -7.28 -5.13
CA LEU A 390 -10.06 -8.42 -5.78
C LEU A 390 -10.13 -8.19 -7.30
N GLY A 391 -9.43 -9.02 -8.07
CA GLY A 391 -9.36 -8.92 -9.53
C GLY A 391 -8.13 -8.19 -10.05
N ALA A 392 -7.35 -7.53 -9.19
CA ALA A 392 -6.05 -6.99 -9.56
C ALA A 392 -5.02 -8.12 -9.69
N THR A 393 -4.04 -7.95 -10.58
CA THR A 393 -2.98 -8.95 -10.82
C THR A 393 -1.87 -8.91 -9.78
N ASN A 394 -1.66 -7.76 -9.15
CA ASN A 394 -0.54 -7.50 -8.25
C ASN A 394 -0.97 -6.66 -7.03
N PRO A 395 -0.23 -6.76 -5.92
CA PRO A 395 -0.40 -5.88 -4.77
C PRO A 395 -0.19 -4.39 -5.08
N MET A 396 -0.74 -3.55 -4.22
CA MET A 396 -0.72 -2.09 -4.31
C MET A 396 -0.22 -1.47 -3.00
N VAL A 397 0.30 -0.24 -3.08
CA VAL A 397 0.66 0.56 -1.90
C VAL A 397 -0.28 1.75 -1.77
N LEU A 398 -0.91 1.86 -0.62
CA LEU A 398 -1.90 2.86 -0.31
C LEU A 398 -1.50 3.66 0.92
N ARG A 399 -1.85 4.95 0.93
CA ARG A 399 -1.66 5.81 2.10
C ARG A 399 -2.97 6.05 2.80
N PRO A 400 -3.11 5.71 4.10
CA PRO A 400 -4.29 6.04 4.87
C PRO A 400 -4.46 7.55 5.00
N ARG A 401 -5.70 8.02 4.84
CA ARG A 401 -6.15 9.39 5.15
C ARG A 401 -7.27 9.30 6.19
N SER A 402 -7.96 10.41 6.47
CA SER A 402 -9.01 10.46 7.50
C SER A 402 -10.10 9.40 7.29
N ASP A 403 -10.61 9.27 6.06
CA ASP A 403 -11.75 8.40 5.72
C ASP A 403 -11.62 7.78 4.31
N TYR A 404 -10.43 7.77 3.72
CA TYR A 404 -10.15 7.11 2.44
C TYR A 404 -8.65 6.78 2.33
N PHE A 405 -8.25 6.19 1.21
CA PHE A 405 -6.85 5.89 0.92
C PHE A 405 -6.37 6.59 -0.35
N THR A 406 -5.18 7.19 -0.32
CA THR A 406 -4.52 7.69 -1.53
C THR A 406 -3.71 6.57 -2.18
N ILE A 407 -3.83 6.40 -3.49
CA ILE A 407 -2.97 5.47 -4.24
C ILE A 407 -1.57 6.07 -4.35
N ILE A 408 -0.59 5.34 -3.82
CA ILE A 408 0.84 5.68 -3.92
C ILE A 408 1.48 4.88 -5.05
N MET A 409 1.17 3.58 -5.14
CA MET A 409 1.54 2.72 -6.26
C MET A 409 0.40 1.79 -6.62
N VAL A 410 0.08 1.70 -7.90
CA VAL A 410 -0.95 0.78 -8.40
C VAL A 410 -0.46 -0.66 -8.51
N GLN A 411 0.86 -0.86 -8.58
CA GLN A 411 1.42 -2.19 -8.78
C GLN A 411 2.80 -2.33 -8.16
N VAL A 412 2.96 -3.34 -7.29
CA VAL A 412 4.24 -3.73 -6.70
C VAL A 412 4.47 -5.22 -6.85
N ALA A 413 5.62 -5.58 -7.40
CA ALA A 413 6.02 -6.98 -7.55
C ALA A 413 6.48 -7.55 -6.21
N PRO A 414 5.90 -8.66 -5.72
CA PRO A 414 6.39 -9.34 -4.53
C PRO A 414 7.77 -9.98 -4.78
N PRO A 415 8.60 -10.22 -3.74
CA PRO A 415 9.93 -10.79 -3.92
C PRO A 415 9.84 -12.24 -4.44
N SER A 416 10.59 -12.55 -5.49
CA SER A 416 10.60 -13.85 -6.19
C SER A 416 10.98 -15.06 -5.31
N ASN A 417 11.62 -14.85 -4.16
CA ASN A 417 12.02 -15.91 -3.22
C ASN A 417 11.09 -16.08 -2.02
N THR A 418 9.98 -15.34 -1.96
CA THR A 418 9.02 -15.52 -0.87
C THR A 418 8.06 -16.64 -1.27
N GLY A 419 7.78 -17.57 -0.35
CA GLY A 419 6.74 -18.59 -0.50
C GLY A 419 5.32 -18.03 -0.69
N MET A 420 5.17 -16.78 -1.14
CA MET A 420 3.95 -16.17 -1.65
C MET A 420 3.40 -16.86 -2.90
N GLU A 421 4.13 -17.78 -3.55
CA GLU A 421 3.48 -18.71 -4.49
C GLU A 421 2.35 -19.51 -3.82
N SER A 422 2.39 -19.71 -2.49
CA SER A 422 1.29 -20.29 -1.70
C SER A 422 0.15 -19.30 -1.36
N MET A 423 0.33 -18.02 -1.69
CA MET A 423 -0.69 -16.97 -1.67
C MET A 423 -1.01 -16.50 -3.10
N LYS A 424 -1.02 -17.41 -4.08
CA LYS A 424 -2.01 -17.24 -5.15
C LYS A 424 -3.36 -17.27 -4.45
N PRO A 425 -4.20 -16.22 -4.51
CA PRO A 425 -5.59 -16.35 -4.11
C PRO A 425 -6.25 -17.26 -5.14
N GLU A 426 -6.05 -18.57 -4.99
CA GLU A 426 -6.87 -19.58 -5.66
C GLU A 426 -8.30 -19.30 -5.24
N GLN A 427 -9.09 -18.82 -6.20
CA GLN A 427 -10.44 -19.28 -6.57
C GLN A 427 -11.33 -19.85 -5.46
N SER A 428 -11.26 -19.34 -4.24
CA SER A 428 -12.29 -19.52 -3.23
C SER A 428 -13.23 -18.33 -3.36
N ASP A 429 -14.18 -18.46 -4.29
CA ASP A 429 -15.41 -17.66 -4.35
C ASP A 429 -16.32 -18.00 -3.15
N GLN A 430 -15.78 -17.96 -1.93
CA GLN A 430 -16.58 -17.88 -0.72
C GLN A 430 -16.65 -16.41 -0.27
N PRO A 431 -17.83 -15.78 -0.29
CA PRO A 431 -18.00 -14.35 0.01
C PRO A 431 -17.69 -13.97 1.47
N ASP A 432 -17.46 -14.93 2.36
CA ASP A 432 -17.59 -14.75 3.81
C ASP A 432 -16.28 -15.01 4.60
N SER A 433 -15.12 -14.65 4.05
CA SER A 433 -13.90 -14.59 4.86
C SER A 433 -13.77 -13.20 5.49
N SER A 434 -13.62 -13.11 6.81
CA SER A 434 -13.45 -11.89 7.64
C SER A 434 -12.27 -10.96 7.29
N SER A 435 -11.62 -11.16 6.14
CA SER A 435 -10.43 -10.45 5.67
C SER A 435 -10.65 -9.55 4.44
N VAL A 436 -11.87 -9.52 3.87
CA VAL A 436 -12.18 -8.67 2.72
C VAL A 436 -12.80 -7.35 3.20
N HIS A 437 -12.24 -6.24 2.75
CA HIS A 437 -12.64 -4.89 3.11
C HIS A 437 -13.08 -4.08 1.90
N ASP A 438 -13.94 -3.10 2.17
CA ASP A 438 -14.39 -2.09 1.22
C ASP A 438 -13.44 -0.89 1.22
N PHE A 439 -12.78 -0.65 0.09
CA PHE A 439 -11.83 0.43 -0.11
C PHE A 439 -12.45 1.60 -0.87
N VAL A 440 -12.19 2.82 -0.38
CA VAL A 440 -12.35 4.06 -1.12
C VAL A 440 -10.96 4.59 -1.42
N LEU A 441 -10.56 4.53 -2.69
CA LEU A 441 -9.24 4.89 -3.15
C LEU A 441 -9.30 6.17 -3.98
N VAL A 442 -8.28 7.01 -3.85
CA VAL A 442 -8.11 8.23 -4.63
C VAL A 442 -6.77 8.19 -5.35
N TRP A 443 -6.81 8.24 -6.67
CA TRP A 443 -5.64 8.38 -7.52
C TRP A 443 -5.62 9.77 -8.14
N ASP A 444 -4.98 10.71 -7.46
CA ASP A 444 -4.89 12.13 -7.87
C ASP A 444 -3.48 12.44 -8.39
N TRP A 445 -3.37 12.92 -9.63
CA TRP A 445 -2.11 13.30 -10.27
C TRP A 445 -1.85 14.82 -10.26
N GLU A 446 -2.83 15.63 -9.86
CA GLU A 446 -2.77 17.10 -9.93
C GLU A 446 -2.30 17.74 -8.63
N THR A 447 -2.68 17.16 -7.48
CA THR A 447 -2.30 17.71 -6.19
C THR A 447 -0.86 17.34 -5.83
N SER A 448 -0.05 18.37 -5.54
CA SER A 448 1.29 18.15 -5.00
C SER A 448 1.20 17.44 -3.65
N TYR A 449 2.20 16.60 -3.36
CA TYR A 449 2.34 15.82 -2.14
C TYR A 449 2.01 16.62 -0.86
N GLU A 450 2.51 17.86 -0.78
CA GLU A 450 2.40 18.75 0.38
C GLU A 450 0.98 19.33 0.58
N LYS A 451 0.15 19.43 -0.47
CA LYS A 451 -1.19 20.05 -0.39
C LYS A 451 -2.31 19.08 0.04
N THR A 452 -1.97 17.81 0.28
CA THR A 452 -2.95 16.75 0.59
C THR A 452 -3.12 16.48 2.09
N GLN A 453 -2.43 17.22 2.95
CA GLN A 453 -2.58 17.06 4.38
C GLN A 453 -3.91 17.73 4.81
N HIS A 454 -4.84 16.94 5.36
CA HIS A 454 -6.00 17.38 6.16
C HIS A 454 -7.40 17.50 5.50
N HIS A 455 -7.66 16.92 4.32
CA HIS A 455 -9.03 16.89 3.75
C HIS A 455 -9.66 15.49 3.78
N ASP A 456 -10.92 15.42 4.20
CA ASP A 456 -11.76 14.22 4.06
C ASP A 456 -12.20 14.00 2.61
N TYR A 457 -12.73 12.81 2.32
CA TYR A 457 -13.14 12.43 0.97
C TYR A 457 -14.17 13.40 0.38
N GLU A 458 -15.11 13.89 1.19
CA GLU A 458 -16.15 14.82 0.74
C GLU A 458 -15.57 16.18 0.33
N THR A 459 -14.67 16.73 1.14
CA THR A 459 -13.99 18.00 0.81
C THR A 459 -13.12 17.84 -0.43
N TRP A 460 -12.43 16.70 -0.56
CA TRP A 460 -11.66 16.38 -1.77
C TRP A 460 -12.58 16.29 -2.99
N SER A 461 -13.64 15.48 -2.93
CA SER A 461 -14.56 15.24 -4.04
C SER A 461 -15.30 16.52 -4.46
N ALA A 462 -15.76 17.34 -3.50
CA ALA A 462 -16.46 18.58 -3.77
C ALA A 462 -15.64 19.57 -4.59
N SER A 463 -14.31 19.59 -4.43
CA SER A 463 -13.47 20.51 -5.20
C SER A 463 -13.23 20.08 -6.66
N ARG A 464 -13.77 18.93 -7.10
CA ARG A 464 -13.65 18.39 -8.46
C ARG A 464 -15.01 18.25 -9.17
N ILE A 465 -16.11 18.51 -8.46
CA ILE A 465 -17.46 18.47 -9.01
C ILE A 465 -17.81 19.89 -9.47
N ASP A 466 -17.74 20.14 -10.78
CA ASP A 466 -18.48 21.26 -11.39
C ASP A 466 -19.99 20.94 -11.38
N GLN A 467 -20.84 21.97 -11.34
CA GLN A 467 -22.28 21.88 -11.08
C GLN A 467 -23.07 20.93 -12.04
N SER A 468 -23.17 19.64 -11.68
CA SER A 468 -24.24 18.64 -12.02
C SER A 468 -24.35 18.13 -13.47
N PRO A 469 -24.95 16.93 -13.75
CA PRO A 469 -26.11 16.33 -13.08
C PRO A 469 -25.94 14.92 -12.48
N GLN A 470 -26.64 14.73 -11.37
CA GLN A 470 -27.24 13.45 -10.93
C GLN A 470 -26.26 12.31 -10.59
N LEU A 471 -25.58 12.48 -9.46
CA LEU A 471 -25.17 11.33 -8.66
C LEU A 471 -26.44 10.55 -8.28
N ASN A 472 -26.72 9.46 -9.00
CA ASN A 472 -27.82 8.57 -8.65
C ASN A 472 -27.46 7.92 -7.31
N LYS A 473 -27.85 8.56 -6.19
CA LYS A 473 -27.66 8.05 -4.82
C LYS A 473 -28.12 6.60 -4.66
N ALA A 474 -29.00 6.13 -5.54
CA ALA A 474 -29.49 4.76 -5.60
C ALA A 474 -28.45 3.71 -6.05
N GLN A 475 -27.48 4.04 -6.91
CA GLN A 475 -26.41 3.10 -7.33
C GLN A 475 -25.21 3.09 -6.38
N LEU A 476 -25.09 4.12 -5.54
CA LEU A 476 -24.04 4.29 -4.54
C LEU A 476 -24.35 3.66 -3.17
N GLY A 477 -25.52 3.03 -3.02
CA GLY A 477 -26.09 2.57 -1.75
C GLY A 477 -25.18 1.62 -0.97
N GLY A 478 -24.25 2.19 -0.20
CA GLY A 478 -23.29 1.48 0.65
C GLY A 478 -21.99 2.25 0.92
N TYR A 479 -21.44 2.99 -0.06
CA TYR A 479 -20.08 3.57 0.03
C TYR A 479 -20.02 5.05 0.44
N VAL A 480 -21.17 5.72 0.64
CA VAL A 480 -21.26 7.20 0.60
C VAL A 480 -21.22 7.89 1.94
N ASP A 481 -21.62 7.23 3.03
CA ASP A 481 -21.67 7.94 4.31
C ASP A 481 -20.28 7.95 4.96
N LYS A 482 -19.89 9.14 5.45
CA LYS A 482 -18.60 9.39 6.09
C LYS A 482 -18.32 8.42 7.23
N GLN A 483 -19.36 7.99 7.95
CA GLN A 483 -19.23 7.07 9.07
C GLN A 483 -18.80 5.68 8.59
N THR A 484 -19.44 5.09 7.57
CA THR A 484 -19.01 3.82 6.96
C THR A 484 -17.58 3.90 6.43
N ARG A 485 -17.18 5.02 5.81
CA ARG A 485 -15.82 5.23 5.33
C ARG A 485 -14.78 5.24 6.46
N LEU A 486 -15.03 6.00 7.53
CA LEU A 486 -14.21 5.99 8.75
C LEU A 486 -14.09 4.57 9.31
N TRP A 487 -15.20 3.83 9.30
CA TRP A 487 -15.23 2.47 9.80
C TRP A 487 -14.34 1.53 9.01
N ASN A 488 -14.43 1.59 7.69
CA ASN A 488 -13.59 0.79 6.81
C ASN A 488 -12.10 1.12 7.02
N VAL A 489 -11.74 2.41 7.12
CA VAL A 489 -10.35 2.81 7.39
C VAL A 489 -9.85 2.22 8.71
N ALA A 490 -10.60 2.34 9.80
CA ALA A 490 -10.19 1.81 11.10
C ALA A 490 -10.00 0.28 11.08
N LEU A 491 -10.93 -0.45 10.46
CA LEU A 491 -10.85 -1.90 10.33
C LEU A 491 -9.65 -2.33 9.47
N ILE A 492 -9.46 -1.70 8.31
CA ILE A 492 -8.34 -1.94 7.40
C ILE A 492 -7.00 -1.68 8.10
N MET A 493 -6.88 -0.57 8.82
CA MET A 493 -5.65 -0.21 9.54
C MET A 493 -5.36 -1.14 10.71
N SER A 494 -6.38 -1.60 11.44
CA SER A 494 -6.22 -2.63 12.47
C SER A 494 -5.76 -3.96 11.86
N ASP A 495 -6.32 -4.37 10.72
CA ASP A 495 -5.90 -5.60 10.03
C ASP A 495 -4.51 -5.49 9.40
N ALA A 496 -4.09 -4.28 9.00
CA ALA A 496 -2.73 -4.00 8.57
C ALA A 496 -1.69 -4.21 9.69
N GLY A 497 -2.11 -4.23 10.95
CA GLY A 497 -1.22 -4.29 12.12
C GLY A 497 -0.77 -2.93 12.62
N SER A 498 -1.57 -1.88 12.38
CA SER A 498 -1.32 -0.54 12.93
C SER A 498 -1.40 -0.54 14.46
N ASN A 499 -0.50 0.21 15.07
CA ASN A 499 -0.41 0.43 16.51
C ASN A 499 -0.70 1.91 16.88
N GLU A 500 -1.26 2.69 15.95
CA GLU A 500 -1.56 4.09 16.20
C GLU A 500 -2.76 4.25 17.16
N GLU A 501 -2.62 5.14 18.14
CA GLU A 501 -3.70 5.49 19.08
C GLU A 501 -4.94 6.03 18.35
N SER A 502 -4.75 6.72 17.22
CA SER A 502 -5.83 7.25 16.37
C SER A 502 -6.80 6.15 15.91
N VAL A 503 -6.27 4.97 15.56
CA VAL A 503 -7.05 3.81 15.12
C VAL A 503 -7.83 3.24 16.30
N VAL A 504 -7.22 3.16 17.48
CA VAL A 504 -7.86 2.69 18.71
C VAL A 504 -9.02 3.61 19.10
N ASN A 505 -8.78 4.92 19.17
CA ASN A 505 -9.79 5.91 19.48
C ASN A 505 -10.97 5.83 18.51
N MET A 506 -10.69 5.69 17.20
CA MET A 506 -11.74 5.54 16.20
C MET A 506 -12.55 4.25 16.43
N LEU A 507 -11.90 3.12 16.68
CA LEU A 507 -12.61 1.86 16.97
C LEU A 507 -13.44 1.93 18.27
N GLU A 508 -12.98 2.66 19.29
CA GLU A 508 -13.75 2.91 20.52
C GLU A 508 -15.00 3.75 20.23
N ASP A 509 -14.86 4.86 19.52
CA ASP A 509 -15.98 5.71 19.11
C ASP A 509 -17.00 4.93 18.29
N MET A 510 -16.53 4.09 17.38
CA MET A 510 -17.35 3.18 16.57
C MET A 510 -18.13 2.19 17.41
N LYS A 511 -17.47 1.54 18.37
CA LYS A 511 -18.10 0.60 19.31
C LYS A 511 -19.21 1.31 20.08
N ASN A 512 -18.92 2.48 20.65
CA ASN A 512 -19.86 3.25 21.46
C ASN A 512 -21.08 3.71 20.64
N ALA A 513 -20.86 4.17 19.40
CA ALA A 513 -21.93 4.54 18.48
C ALA A 513 -22.82 3.36 18.05
N CYS A 514 -22.25 2.16 17.89
CA CYS A 514 -23.05 0.97 17.56
C CYS A 514 -23.94 0.56 18.74
N ILE A 515 -23.43 0.65 19.96
CA ILE A 515 -24.16 0.30 21.19
C ILE A 515 -25.31 1.28 21.43
N SER A 516 -25.07 2.59 21.29
CA SER A 516 -26.08 3.62 21.52
C SER A 516 -27.25 3.57 20.53
N ASN A 517 -26.99 3.25 19.27
CA ASN A 517 -28.02 3.25 18.22
C ASN A 517 -28.95 2.03 18.25
N SER A 518 -28.50 0.88 18.76
CA SER A 518 -29.25 -0.38 18.66
C SER A 518 -29.70 -0.97 20.00
N GLY A 519 -29.14 -0.51 21.13
CA GLY A 519 -29.45 -1.05 22.46
C GLY A 519 -29.08 -2.53 22.67
N GLN A 520 -28.57 -3.21 21.64
CA GLN A 520 -28.11 -4.59 21.63
C GLN A 520 -26.78 -4.67 20.86
N LEU A 521 -25.91 -5.61 21.22
CA LEU A 521 -24.68 -5.81 20.46
C LEU A 521 -24.97 -6.34 19.05
N ASN A 522 -24.79 -5.48 18.04
CA ASN A 522 -24.79 -5.84 16.63
C ASN A 522 -23.42 -6.42 16.21
N LEU A 523 -23.38 -7.20 15.12
CA LEU A 523 -22.18 -7.78 14.50
C LEU A 523 -21.04 -6.75 14.34
N ARG A 524 -21.37 -5.51 13.94
CA ARG A 524 -20.39 -4.42 13.82
C ARG A 524 -19.71 -4.08 15.14
N ALA A 525 -20.44 -4.04 16.25
CA ALA A 525 -19.86 -3.79 17.57
C ALA A 525 -18.95 -4.94 18.00
N LEU A 526 -19.32 -6.19 17.70
CA LEU A 526 -18.51 -7.37 17.97
C LEU A 526 -17.19 -7.32 17.17
N MET A 527 -17.25 -6.96 15.89
CA MET A 527 -16.04 -6.74 15.07
C MET A 527 -15.15 -5.63 15.65
N CYS A 528 -15.72 -4.49 16.05
CA CYS A 528 -14.94 -3.42 16.69
C CYS A 528 -14.23 -3.90 17.96
N MET A 529 -14.89 -4.68 18.82
CA MET A 529 -14.26 -5.22 20.02
C MET A 529 -13.16 -6.22 19.72
N SER A 530 -13.34 -7.09 18.72
CA SER A 530 -12.26 -7.98 18.23
C SER A 530 -11.04 -7.16 17.80
N LYS A 531 -11.24 -6.14 16.95
CA LYS A 531 -10.13 -5.28 16.47
C LYS A 531 -9.50 -4.46 17.59
N LEU A 532 -10.29 -3.92 18.53
CA LEU A 532 -9.78 -3.23 19.72
C LEU A 532 -8.91 -4.14 20.57
N ALA A 533 -9.37 -5.37 20.82
CA ALA A 533 -8.63 -6.34 21.61
C ALA A 533 -7.25 -6.62 21.00
N LEU A 534 -7.19 -6.80 19.68
CA LEU A 534 -5.93 -6.97 18.94
C LEU A 534 -5.06 -5.71 19.02
N SER A 535 -5.63 -4.53 18.77
CA SER A 535 -4.89 -3.26 18.81
C SER A 535 -4.30 -2.96 20.19
N TYR A 536 -5.08 -3.11 21.28
CA TYR A 536 -4.56 -2.96 22.64
C TYR A 536 -3.43 -3.96 22.92
N GLY A 537 -3.60 -5.22 22.49
CA GLY A 537 -2.58 -6.25 22.66
C GLY A 537 -1.25 -5.85 22.03
N ARG A 538 -1.28 -5.29 20.81
CA ARG A 538 -0.09 -4.81 20.10
C ARG A 538 0.55 -3.57 20.73
N MET A 539 -0.22 -2.76 21.44
CA MET A 539 0.28 -1.60 22.20
C MET A 539 0.86 -2.00 23.57
N GLY A 540 0.83 -3.29 23.93
CA GLY A 540 1.23 -3.76 25.25
C GLY A 540 0.19 -3.54 26.36
N ARG A 541 -1.02 -3.08 25.99
CA ARG A 541 -2.14 -2.84 26.90
C ARG A 541 -2.87 -4.15 27.21
N SER A 542 -2.22 -5.03 27.97
CA SER A 542 -2.64 -6.44 28.12
C SER A 542 -4.02 -6.63 28.73
N TRP A 543 -4.44 -5.80 29.70
CA TRP A 543 -5.75 -5.99 30.33
C TRP A 543 -6.89 -5.43 29.48
N GLU A 544 -6.71 -4.28 28.83
CA GLU A 544 -7.69 -3.72 27.89
C GLU A 544 -7.94 -4.73 26.77
N ALA A 545 -6.86 -5.34 26.26
CA ALA A 545 -6.92 -6.39 25.25
C ALA A 545 -7.75 -7.60 25.70
N GLU A 546 -7.43 -8.18 26.87
CA GLU A 546 -8.12 -9.39 27.34
C GLU A 546 -9.56 -9.12 27.75
N VAL A 547 -9.86 -7.98 28.38
CA VAL A 547 -11.22 -7.61 28.77
C VAL A 547 -12.10 -7.46 27.54
N GLU A 548 -11.66 -6.70 26.53
CA GLU A 548 -12.45 -6.50 25.31
C GLU A 548 -12.60 -7.81 24.52
N PHE A 549 -11.55 -8.65 24.48
CA PHE A 549 -11.63 -9.98 23.87
C PHE A 549 -12.69 -10.86 24.54
N TRP A 550 -12.63 -10.98 25.87
CA TRP A 550 -13.54 -11.87 26.59
C TRP A 550 -14.99 -11.36 26.57
N ARG A 551 -15.20 -10.04 26.61
CA ARG A 551 -16.54 -9.46 26.41
C ARG A 551 -17.10 -9.79 25.04
N MET A 552 -16.30 -9.58 23.99
CA MET A 552 -16.66 -9.99 22.62
C MET A 552 -16.99 -11.48 22.57
N PHE A 553 -16.15 -12.33 23.16
CA PHE A 553 -16.28 -13.78 23.12
C PHE A 553 -17.60 -14.25 23.75
N TRP A 554 -17.93 -13.73 24.94
CA TRP A 554 -19.17 -14.07 25.61
C TRP A 554 -20.40 -13.49 24.90
N ALA A 555 -20.30 -12.30 24.31
CA ALA A 555 -21.38 -11.69 23.53
C ALA A 555 -21.67 -12.44 22.21
N MET A 556 -20.64 -12.89 21.49
CA MET A 556 -20.80 -13.76 20.32
C MET A 556 -21.44 -15.11 20.70
N ARG A 557 -21.04 -15.68 21.84
CA ARG A 557 -21.57 -16.96 22.32
C ARG A 557 -23.03 -16.87 22.77
N SER A 558 -23.46 -15.74 23.33
CA SER A 558 -24.85 -15.55 23.79
C SER A 558 -25.82 -15.31 22.62
N THR A 559 -25.33 -14.75 21.50
CA THR A 559 -26.08 -14.47 20.27
C THR A 559 -26.21 -15.68 19.32
N ARG A 560 -26.24 -16.91 19.88
CA ARG A 560 -26.29 -18.27 19.26
C ARG A 560 -27.15 -18.49 18.00
N GLN A 561 -28.01 -17.54 17.61
CA GLN A 561 -28.89 -17.63 16.43
C GLN A 561 -28.31 -17.07 15.12
N ALA A 562 -27.13 -16.42 15.09
CA ALA A 562 -26.63 -15.76 13.86
C ALA A 562 -25.21 -16.12 13.41
N ILE A 563 -24.29 -16.49 14.31
CA ILE A 563 -22.86 -16.63 14.02
C ILE A 563 -22.40 -18.05 14.38
N GLY A 564 -21.88 -18.80 13.42
CA GLY A 564 -21.42 -20.17 13.66
C GLY A 564 -20.14 -20.22 14.49
N ASP A 565 -19.93 -21.31 15.26
CA ASP A 565 -18.74 -21.55 16.11
C ASP A 565 -17.36 -21.35 15.43
N GLY A 566 -17.32 -21.24 14.10
CA GLY A 566 -16.11 -21.18 13.29
C GLY A 566 -15.49 -19.80 13.34
N GLU A 567 -16.33 -18.77 13.43
CA GLU A 567 -15.88 -17.38 13.60
C GLU A 567 -15.25 -17.20 14.99
N LEU A 568 -15.89 -17.75 16.04
CA LEU A 568 -15.35 -17.74 17.40
C LEU A 568 -14.00 -18.47 17.51
N ILE A 569 -13.84 -19.59 16.80
CA ILE A 569 -12.55 -20.31 16.68
C ILE A 569 -11.52 -19.44 15.96
N GLY A 570 -11.92 -18.71 14.92
CA GLY A 570 -11.07 -17.75 14.21
C GLY A 570 -10.57 -16.63 15.12
N GLU A 571 -11.46 -16.02 15.90
CA GLU A 571 -11.11 -14.96 16.85
C GLU A 571 -10.14 -15.43 17.95
N LEU A 572 -10.36 -16.62 18.51
CA LEU A 572 -9.43 -17.26 19.45
C LEU A 572 -8.05 -17.49 18.84
N ALA A 573 -8.00 -17.94 17.59
CA ALA A 573 -6.76 -18.18 16.89
C ALA A 573 -6.00 -16.87 16.63
N SER A 574 -6.69 -15.83 16.17
CA SER A 574 -6.12 -14.49 15.93
C SER A 574 -5.55 -13.88 17.21
N PHE A 575 -6.32 -13.87 18.30
CA PHE A 575 -5.87 -13.32 19.58
C PHE A 575 -4.74 -14.16 20.21
N GLY A 576 -4.81 -15.50 20.08
CA GLY A 576 -3.76 -16.41 20.50
C GLY A 576 -2.44 -16.21 19.73
N ALA A 577 -2.51 -15.99 18.41
CA ALA A 577 -1.35 -15.68 17.58
C ALA A 577 -0.71 -14.34 17.99
N MET A 578 -1.51 -13.30 18.21
CA MET A 578 -1.05 -12.01 18.73
C MET A 578 -0.33 -12.19 20.08
N CYS A 579 -0.92 -12.92 21.02
CA CYS A 579 -0.28 -13.23 22.31
C CYS A 579 1.08 -13.92 22.14
N LYS A 580 1.15 -14.93 21.27
CA LYS A 580 2.38 -15.69 21.00
C LYS A 580 3.48 -14.80 20.44
N ASN A 581 3.14 -13.90 19.50
CA ASN A 581 4.09 -12.99 18.86
C ASN A 581 4.65 -11.95 19.83
N HIS A 582 3.89 -11.57 20.86
CA HIS A 582 4.33 -10.67 21.93
C HIS A 582 4.96 -11.42 23.13
N GLY A 583 5.36 -12.69 22.95
CA GLY A 583 6.06 -13.46 23.98
C GLY A 583 5.16 -14.13 25.04
N HIS A 584 3.83 -13.97 24.96
CA HIS A 584 2.87 -14.58 25.89
C HIS A 584 2.48 -16.02 25.49
N ILE A 585 3.47 -16.91 25.36
CA ILE A 585 3.30 -18.30 24.89
C ILE A 585 2.32 -19.10 25.76
N SER A 586 2.37 -18.92 27.08
CA SER A 586 1.44 -19.60 28.01
C SER A 586 -0.01 -19.20 27.75
N LYS A 587 -0.28 -17.90 27.53
CA LYS A 587 -1.63 -17.39 27.22
C LYS A 587 -2.12 -17.91 25.88
N ALA A 588 -1.28 -17.87 24.85
CA ALA A 588 -1.59 -18.39 23.52
C ALA A 588 -2.07 -19.85 23.57
N ARG A 589 -1.35 -20.71 24.31
CA ARG A 589 -1.72 -22.12 24.49
C ARG A 589 -3.10 -22.31 25.13
N LYS A 590 -3.50 -21.41 26.05
CA LYS A 590 -4.82 -21.47 26.69
C LYS A 590 -5.96 -21.14 25.72
N PHE A 591 -5.79 -20.15 24.85
CA PHE A 591 -6.75 -19.85 23.79
C PHE A 591 -6.86 -21.01 22.79
N GLU A 592 -5.73 -21.63 22.40
CA GLU A 592 -5.72 -22.82 21.55
C GLU A 592 -6.49 -24.01 22.15
N LYS A 593 -6.36 -24.21 23.47
CA LYS A 593 -7.09 -25.25 24.21
C LYS A 593 -8.61 -25.02 24.17
N ILE A 594 -9.06 -23.78 24.36
CA ILE A 594 -10.48 -23.42 24.26
C ILE A 594 -10.99 -23.60 22.82
N ALA A 595 -10.21 -23.20 21.83
CA ALA A 595 -10.53 -23.44 20.41
C ALA A 595 -10.65 -24.94 20.11
N GLY A 596 -9.80 -25.77 20.73
CA GLY A 596 -9.90 -27.24 20.68
C GLY A 596 -11.23 -27.76 21.23
N LEU A 597 -11.66 -27.28 22.40
CA LEU A 597 -12.94 -27.65 23.01
C LEU A 597 -14.13 -27.28 22.10
N LEU A 598 -14.11 -26.10 21.47
CA LEU A 598 -15.15 -25.66 20.53
C LEU A 598 -15.18 -26.53 19.26
N ARG A 599 -14.02 -26.89 18.71
CA ARG A 599 -13.94 -27.82 17.57
C ARG A 599 -14.56 -29.18 17.91
N MET A 600 -14.29 -29.68 19.11
CA MET A 600 -14.84 -30.94 19.58
C MET A 600 -16.35 -30.86 19.84
N ALA A 601 -16.86 -29.72 20.32
CA ALA A 601 -18.29 -29.51 20.57
C ALA A 601 -19.14 -29.68 19.30
N ARG A 602 -18.58 -29.34 18.13
CA ARG A 602 -19.22 -29.58 16.82
C ARG A 602 -19.39 -31.07 16.49
N GLN A 603 -18.49 -31.91 16.95
CA GLN A 603 -18.48 -33.36 16.67
C GLN A 603 -19.23 -34.14 17.76
N HIS A 604 -19.20 -33.65 18.99
CA HIS A 604 -19.83 -34.26 20.15
C HIS A 604 -20.79 -33.27 20.83
N PRO A 605 -22.07 -33.21 20.41
CA PRO A 605 -23.06 -32.29 20.99
C PRO A 605 -23.25 -32.44 22.51
N ILE A 606 -22.87 -33.58 23.08
CA ILE A 606 -22.89 -33.81 24.53
C ILE A 606 -21.98 -32.84 25.30
N LEU A 607 -21.01 -32.20 24.65
CA LEU A 607 -20.17 -31.16 25.26
C LEU A 607 -20.96 -29.92 25.68
N GLU A 608 -22.19 -29.76 25.21
CA GLU A 608 -23.10 -28.71 25.66
C GLU A 608 -23.97 -29.11 26.87
N ASP A 609 -24.00 -30.40 27.26
CA ASP A 609 -24.75 -30.89 28.41
C ASP A 609 -24.13 -30.39 29.72
N GLU A 610 -24.96 -29.80 30.60
CA GLU A 610 -24.50 -29.15 31.84
C GLU A 610 -23.78 -30.13 32.78
N ASP A 611 -24.31 -31.34 32.93
CA ASP A 611 -23.74 -32.32 33.85
C ASP A 611 -22.46 -32.93 33.25
N PHE A 612 -22.37 -33.01 31.93
CA PHE A 612 -21.18 -33.51 31.24
C PHE A 612 -20.00 -32.53 31.29
N ALA A 613 -20.26 -31.22 31.16
CA ALA A 613 -19.23 -30.19 31.29
C ALA A 613 -18.59 -30.17 32.69
N VAL A 614 -19.36 -30.46 33.75
CA VAL A 614 -18.83 -30.62 35.11
C VAL A 614 -17.85 -31.78 35.18
N VAL A 615 -18.15 -32.93 34.54
CA VAL A 615 -17.24 -34.09 34.49
C VAL A 615 -15.91 -33.73 33.81
N LEU A 616 -15.97 -32.95 32.72
CA LEU A 616 -14.76 -32.51 32.02
C LEU A 616 -13.98 -31.44 32.77
N ALA A 617 -14.67 -30.52 33.45
CA ALA A 617 -14.04 -29.54 34.32
C ALA A 617 -13.31 -30.22 35.49
N GLU A 618 -13.93 -31.22 36.14
CA GLU A 618 -13.27 -32.02 37.19
C GLU A 618 -12.04 -32.76 36.67
N ALA A 619 -12.09 -33.30 35.45
CA ALA A 619 -10.93 -33.95 34.83
C ALA A 619 -9.79 -32.95 34.57
N SER A 620 -10.11 -31.79 33.98
CA SER A 620 -9.11 -30.74 33.69
C SER A 620 -8.50 -30.15 34.97
N VAL A 621 -9.28 -29.98 36.05
CA VAL A 621 -8.77 -29.58 37.37
C VAL A 621 -7.83 -30.63 37.98
N ARG A 622 -7.91 -31.90 37.57
CA ARG A 622 -6.96 -32.98 37.95
C ARG A 622 -5.79 -33.09 36.99
N ASP A 623 -5.55 -32.05 36.20
CA ASP A 623 -4.45 -31.95 35.23
C ASP A 623 -4.52 -33.03 34.13
N VAL A 624 -5.73 -33.54 33.86
CA VAL A 624 -6.01 -34.44 32.72
C VAL A 624 -6.34 -33.59 31.50
N GLU A 625 -5.51 -33.71 30.46
CA GLU A 625 -5.73 -33.02 29.20
C GLU A 625 -7.02 -33.49 28.51
N ILE A 626 -7.90 -32.54 28.17
CA ILE A 626 -9.15 -32.83 27.48
C ILE A 626 -8.86 -33.09 26.00
N SER A 627 -8.76 -34.37 25.65
CA SER A 627 -8.65 -34.83 24.25
C SER A 627 -9.93 -35.54 23.79
N GLU A 628 -10.09 -35.74 22.48
CA GLU A 628 -11.22 -36.47 21.88
C GLU A 628 -11.38 -37.88 22.45
N LYS A 629 -10.26 -38.56 22.74
CA LYS A 629 -10.25 -39.86 23.41
C LYS A 629 -10.84 -39.79 24.82
N VAL A 630 -10.50 -38.74 25.57
CA VAL A 630 -11.01 -38.50 26.93
C VAL A 630 -12.49 -38.18 26.88
N VAL A 631 -12.94 -37.33 25.95
CA VAL A 631 -14.35 -36.99 25.77
C VAL A 631 -15.17 -38.22 25.39
N THR A 632 -14.72 -39.03 24.45
CA THR A 632 -15.40 -40.29 24.07
C THR A 632 -15.51 -41.26 25.25
N LYS A 633 -14.45 -41.38 26.06
CA LYS A 633 -14.44 -42.27 27.24
C LYS A 633 -15.34 -41.73 28.36
N ALA A 634 -15.28 -40.43 28.62
CA ALA A 634 -16.13 -39.75 29.58
C ALA A 634 -17.60 -39.85 29.17
N GLU A 635 -17.91 -39.66 27.89
CA GLU A 635 -19.25 -39.76 27.32
C GLU A 635 -19.83 -41.17 27.46
N LYS A 636 -19.04 -42.22 27.14
CA LYS A 636 -19.45 -43.62 27.38
C LYS A 636 -19.76 -43.88 28.85
N ARG A 637 -18.93 -43.37 29.76
CA ARG A 637 -19.14 -43.50 31.21
C ARG A 637 -20.40 -42.74 31.67
N PHE A 638 -20.60 -41.53 31.16
CA PHE A 638 -21.73 -40.67 31.46
C PHE A 638 -23.06 -41.27 30.97
N ARG A 639 -23.10 -41.81 29.75
CA ARG A 639 -24.26 -42.56 29.23
C ARG A 639 -24.53 -43.85 30.00
N GLY A 640 -23.48 -44.57 30.39
CA GLY A 640 -23.59 -45.78 31.23
C GLY A 640 -24.23 -45.50 32.59
N ILE A 641 -23.98 -44.31 33.17
CA ILE A 641 -24.57 -43.88 34.45
C ILE A 641 -26.03 -43.43 34.29
N LYS A 642 -26.40 -42.78 33.18
CA LYS A 642 -27.80 -42.44 32.88
C LYS A 642 -28.67 -43.69 32.64
N ASN A 643 -28.13 -44.75 32.02
CA ASN A 643 -28.90 -45.95 31.68
C ASN A 643 -29.14 -46.92 32.84
N THR A 644 -28.43 -46.78 33.98
CA THR A 644 -28.60 -47.69 35.14
C THR A 644 -29.67 -47.25 36.14
N ASN A 645 -30.39 -46.14 35.92
CA ASN A 645 -31.33 -45.59 36.90
C ASN A 645 -32.78 -45.50 36.34
N GLY A 646 -33.47 -46.64 36.33
CA GLY A 646 -34.92 -46.69 36.46
C GLY A 646 -35.28 -46.93 37.93
N ALA A 647 -35.92 -45.94 38.56
CA ALA A 647 -36.46 -45.94 39.92
C ALA A 647 -35.48 -45.74 41.11
N SER A 648 -35.80 -44.70 41.90
CA SER A 648 -35.27 -44.26 43.20
C SER A 648 -33.99 -43.40 43.24
N SER A 649 -34.23 -42.13 43.62
CA SER A 649 -33.39 -41.23 44.43
C SER A 649 -31.89 -41.13 44.16
N GLN A 650 -31.47 -39.95 43.68
CA GLN A 650 -30.22 -39.28 44.05
C GLN A 650 -28.95 -40.17 44.15
N ARG A 651 -28.48 -40.64 43.00
CA ARG A 651 -27.04 -40.55 42.71
C ARG A 651 -26.85 -39.53 41.60
N ARG A 652 -27.12 -38.25 41.94
CA ARG A 652 -26.30 -37.16 41.39
C ARG A 652 -24.86 -37.63 41.61
N TYR A 653 -23.95 -37.41 40.67
CA TYR A 653 -22.53 -37.41 41.02
C TYR A 653 -22.41 -36.68 42.37
N ALA A 654 -21.65 -37.19 43.32
CA ALA A 654 -21.28 -36.42 44.51
C ALA A 654 -20.42 -35.26 44.00
N ALA A 655 -21.08 -34.32 43.34
CA ALA A 655 -20.51 -33.29 42.52
C ALA A 655 -20.06 -32.26 43.53
N THR A 656 -18.77 -32.01 43.50
CA THR A 656 -18.22 -30.79 44.08
C THR A 656 -19.19 -29.65 43.73
N PRO A 657 -19.74 -28.91 44.71
CA PRO A 657 -20.63 -27.79 44.41
C PRO A 657 -20.01 -26.91 43.31
N LEU A 658 -20.82 -26.46 42.34
CA LEU A 658 -20.34 -25.84 41.11
C LEU A 658 -19.43 -24.62 41.39
N ASP A 659 -19.79 -23.88 42.42
CA ASP A 659 -19.05 -22.79 43.07
C ASP A 659 -17.70 -23.24 43.63
N VAL A 660 -17.64 -24.35 44.37
CA VAL A 660 -16.39 -24.92 44.91
C VAL A 660 -15.48 -25.41 43.79
N LEU A 661 -16.04 -26.04 42.75
CA LEU A 661 -15.27 -26.49 41.59
C LEU A 661 -14.74 -25.31 40.77
N LEU A 662 -15.54 -24.26 40.61
CA LEU A 662 -15.14 -23.02 39.95
C LEU A 662 -14.01 -22.32 40.73
N ALA A 663 -14.15 -22.16 42.05
CA ALA A 663 -13.10 -21.61 42.91
C ALA A 663 -11.79 -22.40 42.77
N ARG A 664 -11.88 -23.74 42.74
CA ARG A 664 -10.71 -24.62 42.56
C ARG A 664 -10.08 -24.49 41.18
N ALA A 665 -10.87 -24.39 40.12
CA ALA A 665 -10.39 -24.20 38.76
C ALA A 665 -9.64 -22.86 38.60
N VAL A 666 -10.23 -21.80 39.16
CA VAL A 666 -9.68 -20.44 39.16
C VAL A 666 -8.40 -20.36 39.96
N TRP A 667 -8.36 -20.94 41.17
CA TRP A 667 -7.16 -20.99 42.00
C TRP A 667 -5.99 -21.70 41.31
N LYS A 668 -6.26 -22.75 40.54
CA LYS A 668 -5.26 -23.43 39.70
C LYS A 668 -4.88 -22.66 38.42
N GLY A 669 -5.55 -21.55 38.10
CA GLY A 669 -5.36 -20.82 36.84
C GLY A 669 -5.80 -21.61 35.60
N ASN A 670 -6.69 -22.60 35.77
CA ASN A 670 -7.15 -23.48 34.71
C ASN A 670 -8.31 -22.84 33.94
N VAL A 671 -7.99 -22.23 32.79
CA VAL A 671 -8.95 -21.50 31.96
C VAL A 671 -9.95 -22.43 31.26
N GLU A 672 -9.57 -23.65 30.89
CA GLU A 672 -10.49 -24.61 30.25
C GLU A 672 -11.65 -24.96 31.20
N ALA A 673 -11.31 -25.37 32.43
CA ALA A 673 -12.28 -25.70 33.44
C ALA A 673 -13.12 -24.47 33.82
N THR A 674 -12.48 -23.29 33.94
CA THR A 674 -13.19 -22.03 34.21
C THR A 674 -14.20 -21.71 33.11
N TYR A 675 -13.81 -21.80 31.82
CA TYR A 675 -14.69 -21.56 30.68
C TYR A 675 -15.84 -22.57 30.59
N LEU A 676 -15.56 -23.88 30.79
CA LEU A 676 -16.59 -24.92 30.79
C LEU A 676 -17.66 -24.63 31.85
N LEU A 677 -17.25 -24.29 33.07
CA LEU A 677 -18.17 -23.99 34.16
C LEU A 677 -18.96 -22.70 33.92
N LEU A 678 -18.29 -21.63 33.47
CA LEU A 678 -18.93 -20.34 33.18
C LEU A 678 -19.84 -20.36 31.94
N SER A 679 -19.69 -21.34 31.05
CA SER A 679 -20.61 -21.53 29.91
C SER A 679 -22.05 -21.85 30.36
N HIS A 680 -22.26 -22.28 31.59
CA HIS A 680 -23.58 -22.68 32.10
C HIS A 680 -24.29 -21.57 32.85
N LYS A 681 -25.63 -21.51 32.68
CA LYS A 681 -26.45 -20.44 33.26
C LYS A 681 -26.50 -20.44 34.79
N LYS A 682 -26.18 -21.56 35.45
CA LYS A 682 -26.25 -21.75 36.91
C LYS A 682 -24.97 -21.34 37.66
N ALA A 683 -23.84 -21.17 36.97
CA ALA A 683 -22.59 -20.73 37.61
C ALA A 683 -22.70 -19.26 38.00
N GLN A 684 -22.67 -18.97 39.30
CA GLN A 684 -22.58 -17.62 39.87
C GLN A 684 -21.14 -17.34 40.28
N VAL A 685 -20.68 -16.11 40.04
CA VAL A 685 -19.37 -15.64 40.46
C VAL A 685 -19.51 -14.97 41.83
N THR A 686 -18.94 -15.58 42.87
CA THR A 686 -18.88 -15.01 44.22
C THR A 686 -17.64 -14.14 44.42
N GLU A 687 -17.64 -13.27 45.44
CA GLU A 687 -16.46 -12.46 45.82
C GLU A 687 -15.24 -13.36 46.12
N GLU A 688 -15.46 -14.52 46.76
CA GLU A 688 -14.41 -15.49 47.07
C GLU A 688 -13.71 -16.04 45.81
N VAL A 689 -14.49 -16.35 44.76
CA VAL A 689 -13.95 -16.79 43.46
C VAL A 689 -13.09 -15.69 42.83
N LEU A 690 -13.50 -14.42 42.93
CA LEU A 690 -12.72 -13.28 42.42
C LEU A 690 -11.43 -13.07 43.22
N ILE A 691 -11.47 -13.19 44.55
CA ILE A 691 -10.27 -13.12 45.40
C ILE A 691 -9.29 -14.23 45.01
N HIS A 692 -9.77 -15.46 44.78
CA HIS A 692 -8.92 -16.55 44.27
C HIS A 692 -8.34 -16.25 42.89
N ALA A 693 -9.12 -15.62 41.99
CA ALA A 693 -8.67 -15.23 40.67
C ALA A 693 -7.56 -14.18 40.71
N VAL A 694 -7.69 -13.16 41.57
CA VAL A 694 -6.67 -12.12 41.76
C VAL A 694 -5.40 -12.67 42.40
N ARG A 695 -5.51 -13.68 43.27
CA ARG A 695 -4.37 -14.35 43.92
C ARG A 695 -3.62 -15.31 43.00
N SER A 696 -4.25 -15.75 41.90
CA SER A 696 -3.65 -16.65 40.92
C SER A 696 -2.40 -16.00 40.31
N ARG A 697 -1.37 -16.82 40.05
CA ARG A 697 -0.19 -16.39 39.28
C ARG A 697 -0.53 -16.05 37.82
N ASP A 698 -1.69 -16.50 37.35
CA ASP A 698 -2.13 -16.34 35.98
C ASP A 698 -3.53 -15.72 35.95
N SER A 699 -3.61 -14.52 35.39
CA SER A 699 -4.82 -13.70 35.32
C SER A 699 -5.77 -14.11 34.19
N SER A 700 -5.43 -15.07 33.33
CA SER A 700 -6.29 -15.48 32.21
C SER A 700 -7.68 -15.95 32.68
N ALA A 701 -7.75 -16.61 33.85
CA ALA A 701 -9.02 -17.04 34.45
C ALA A 701 -9.82 -15.85 35.00
N LEU A 702 -9.14 -14.84 35.54
CA LEU A 702 -9.76 -13.59 36.00
C LEU A 702 -10.39 -12.83 34.82
N TRP A 703 -9.68 -12.68 33.70
CA TRP A 703 -10.21 -11.97 32.53
C TRP A 703 -11.38 -12.71 31.87
N CYS A 704 -11.34 -14.05 31.85
CA CYS A 704 -12.47 -14.88 31.42
C CYS A 704 -13.73 -14.65 32.28
N ILE A 705 -13.56 -14.44 33.59
CA ILE A 705 -14.65 -14.09 34.52
C ILE A 705 -15.13 -12.66 34.27
N LEU A 706 -14.23 -11.68 34.25
CA LEU A 706 -14.57 -10.26 34.14
C LEU A 706 -15.23 -9.89 32.80
N GLY A 707 -14.94 -10.63 31.73
CA GLY A 707 -15.61 -10.45 30.44
C GLY A 707 -17.06 -10.95 30.41
N ARG A 708 -17.51 -11.69 31.44
CA ARG A 708 -18.86 -12.25 31.52
C ARG A 708 -19.80 -11.25 32.20
N GLU A 709 -20.45 -10.40 31.41
CA GLU A 709 -21.36 -9.32 31.89
C GLU A 709 -22.68 -9.77 32.55
N LYS A 710 -22.85 -11.08 32.80
CA LYS A 710 -24.13 -11.64 33.27
C LYS A 710 -24.38 -11.38 34.77
N ASP A 711 -23.32 -11.29 35.56
CA ASP A 711 -23.40 -11.07 37.00
C ASP A 711 -22.92 -9.62 37.27
N GLU A 712 -23.71 -8.80 37.97
CA GLU A 712 -23.20 -7.52 38.49
C GLU A 712 -22.09 -7.83 39.50
N ILE A 713 -20.84 -7.86 39.02
CA ILE A 713 -19.69 -8.17 39.86
C ILE A 713 -19.52 -7.04 40.89
N LEU A 714 -19.82 -7.34 42.15
CA LEU A 714 -19.57 -6.46 43.28
C LEU A 714 -18.06 -6.42 43.54
N ILE A 715 -17.43 -5.30 43.17
CA ILE A 715 -16.02 -5.04 43.49
C ILE A 715 -15.96 -4.47 44.90
N GLY A 716 -15.69 -5.33 45.88
CA GLY A 716 -15.43 -4.94 47.26
C GLY A 716 -13.99 -4.46 47.47
N GLU A 717 -13.77 -3.74 48.58
CA GLU A 717 -12.46 -3.24 49.02
C GLU A 717 -11.41 -4.37 49.16
N ASN A 718 -11.85 -5.55 49.63
CA ASN A 718 -10.98 -6.73 49.79
C ASN A 718 -10.33 -7.20 48.49
N ILE A 719 -11.02 -7.04 47.35
CA ILE A 719 -10.47 -7.39 46.02
C ILE A 719 -9.34 -6.43 45.66
N VAL A 720 -9.53 -5.13 45.94
CA VAL A 720 -8.54 -4.07 45.65
C VAL A 720 -7.30 -4.23 46.53
N ILE A 721 -7.49 -4.48 47.84
CA ILE A 721 -6.40 -4.79 48.76
C ILE A 721 -5.64 -6.04 48.29
N THR A 722 -6.37 -7.09 47.88
CA THR A 722 -5.75 -8.33 47.40
C THR A 722 -4.94 -8.11 46.12
N ALA A 723 -5.42 -7.26 45.19
CA ALA A 723 -4.70 -6.91 43.98
C ALA A 723 -3.42 -6.12 44.29
N ALA A 724 -3.50 -5.16 45.23
CA ALA A 724 -2.35 -4.38 45.69
C ALA A 724 -1.27 -5.26 46.35
N LYS A 725 -1.68 -6.20 47.24
CA LYS A 725 -0.76 -7.17 47.88
C LYS A 725 -0.09 -8.15 46.92
N LYS A 726 -0.58 -8.28 45.69
CA LYS A 726 0.00 -9.17 44.67
C LYS A 726 0.79 -8.44 43.61
N SER A 727 0.89 -7.11 43.70
CA SER A 727 1.49 -6.24 42.67
C SER A 727 0.94 -6.50 41.26
N ASN A 728 -0.35 -6.83 41.18
CA ASN A 728 -0.99 -7.05 39.90
C ASN A 728 -1.47 -5.72 39.31
N GLU A 729 -0.53 -4.95 38.76
CA GLU A 729 -0.76 -3.61 38.20
C GLU A 729 -1.91 -3.59 37.19
N SER A 730 -1.96 -4.57 36.28
CA SER A 730 -3.03 -4.70 35.27
C SER A 730 -4.43 -4.84 35.87
N VAL A 731 -4.57 -5.62 36.95
CA VAL A 731 -5.86 -5.78 37.63
C VAL A 731 -6.24 -4.52 38.37
N LEU A 732 -5.29 -3.89 39.05
CA LEU A 732 -5.55 -2.64 39.76
C LEU A 732 -5.91 -1.51 38.79
N GLN A 733 -5.25 -1.44 37.64
CA GLN A 733 -5.56 -0.51 36.57
C GLN A 733 -7.00 -0.71 36.08
N TYR A 734 -7.41 -1.94 35.77
CA TYR A 734 -8.80 -2.26 35.41
C TYR A 734 -9.81 -1.79 36.47
N LEU A 735 -9.57 -2.13 37.74
CA LEU A 735 -10.49 -1.80 38.84
C LEU A 735 -10.65 -0.29 39.01
N LEU A 736 -9.55 0.46 38.97
CA LEU A 736 -9.59 1.90 39.19
C LEU A 736 -10.08 2.69 37.97
N GLU A 737 -9.75 2.26 36.75
CA GLU A 737 -10.14 2.98 35.55
C GLU A 737 -11.58 2.70 35.12
N ARG A 738 -12.05 1.45 35.23
CA ARG A 738 -13.43 1.08 34.84
C ARG A 738 -14.42 1.19 35.98
N HIS A 739 -13.98 1.05 37.23
CA HIS A 739 -14.83 1.07 38.41
C HIS A 739 -14.42 2.13 39.43
N GLY A 740 -13.64 3.14 39.02
CA GLY A 740 -13.13 4.19 39.91
C GLY A 740 -14.19 4.99 40.68
N ASP A 741 -15.43 5.03 40.21
CA ASP A 741 -16.54 5.67 40.93
C ASP A 741 -17.11 4.78 42.05
N LYS A 742 -16.87 3.46 41.96
CA LYS A 742 -17.32 2.44 42.93
C LYS A 742 -16.18 2.00 43.87
N VAL A 743 -14.93 2.29 43.52
CA VAL A 743 -13.73 1.88 44.26
C VAL A 743 -13.16 3.06 45.04
N LEU A 744 -13.15 2.95 46.36
CA LEU A 744 -12.46 3.88 47.25
C LEU A 744 -11.01 3.41 47.46
N ILE A 745 -10.04 4.32 47.27
CA ILE A 745 -8.64 4.07 47.61
C ILE A 745 -8.47 4.43 49.09
N THR A 746 -8.55 3.42 49.95
CA THR A 746 -8.40 3.56 51.40
C THR A 746 -6.92 3.53 51.83
N GLU A 747 -6.66 3.91 53.09
CA GLU A 747 -5.31 3.82 53.67
C GLU A 747 -4.80 2.37 53.61
N GLU A 748 -5.68 1.40 53.80
CA GLU A 748 -5.41 -0.04 53.76
C GLU A 748 -4.92 -0.51 52.38
N VAL A 749 -5.47 0.04 51.30
CA VAL A 749 -5.00 -0.24 49.92
C VAL A 749 -3.59 0.30 49.71
N LEU A 750 -3.30 1.51 50.23
CA LEU A 750 -1.99 2.14 50.11
C LEU A 750 -0.93 1.43 50.94
N VAL A 751 -1.25 1.04 52.18
CA VAL A 751 -0.37 0.21 53.03
C VAL A 751 -0.09 -1.12 52.35
N ALA A 752 -1.13 -1.80 51.82
CA ALA A 752 -0.96 -3.05 51.08
C ALA A 752 -0.08 -2.93 49.82
N ALA A 753 -0.12 -1.79 49.14
CA ALA A 753 0.75 -1.48 48.01
C ALA A 753 2.19 -1.15 48.45
N ALA A 754 2.34 -0.47 49.59
CA ALA A 754 3.64 -0.05 50.15
C ALA A 754 4.42 -1.21 50.78
N ASP A 755 3.73 -2.14 51.44
CA ASP A 755 4.29 -3.37 52.02
C ASP A 755 4.76 -4.39 50.95
N ASN A 756 4.48 -4.13 49.67
CA ASN A 756 4.79 -5.06 48.59
C ASN A 756 6.19 -4.83 48.04
N GLN A 757 7.00 -5.89 47.94
CA GLN A 757 8.37 -5.83 47.40
C GLN A 757 8.41 -5.29 45.96
N GLU A 758 7.42 -5.62 45.12
CA GLU A 758 7.30 -5.01 43.80
C GLU A 758 6.56 -3.67 43.89
N ARG A 759 7.32 -2.57 43.80
CA ARG A 759 6.79 -1.19 43.92
C ARG A 759 5.94 -0.71 42.74
N SER A 760 5.70 -1.53 41.71
CA SER A 760 4.96 -1.17 40.49
C SER A 760 3.58 -0.58 40.77
N VAL A 761 2.81 -1.25 41.63
CA VAL A 761 1.47 -0.81 42.03
C VAL A 761 1.50 0.51 42.82
N LEU A 762 2.44 0.67 43.75
CA LEU A 762 2.57 1.91 44.52
C LEU A 762 2.94 3.08 43.59
N ILE A 763 3.86 2.86 42.65
CA ILE A 763 4.26 3.86 41.65
C ILE A 763 3.07 4.26 40.78
N TYR A 764 2.27 3.30 40.30
CA TYR A 764 1.07 3.57 39.53
C TYR A 764 0.03 4.40 40.31
N LEU A 765 -0.24 4.05 41.56
CA LEU A 765 -1.17 4.79 42.44
C LEU A 765 -0.69 6.23 42.69
N LEU A 766 0.59 6.41 43.01
CA LEU A 766 1.18 7.73 43.24
C LEU A 766 1.29 8.57 41.97
N GLY A 767 1.50 7.94 40.81
CA GLY A 767 1.61 8.63 39.53
C GLY A 767 0.26 9.14 39.03
N LYS A 768 -0.77 8.28 38.99
CA LYS A 768 -2.04 8.56 38.32
C LYS A 768 -3.17 9.00 39.28
N TRP A 769 -3.12 8.55 40.53
CA TRP A 769 -4.25 8.67 41.48
C TRP A 769 -3.95 9.48 42.73
N LYS A 770 -2.76 10.10 42.85
CA LYS A 770 -2.35 10.91 44.02
C LYS A 770 -3.35 12.00 44.43
N HIS A 771 -4.13 12.52 43.51
CA HIS A 771 -5.15 13.53 43.80
C HIS A 771 -6.36 12.98 44.59
N ARG A 772 -6.52 11.65 44.69
CA ARG A 772 -7.65 10.99 45.37
C ARG A 772 -7.38 10.56 46.81
N PHE A 773 -6.15 10.67 47.30
CA PHE A 773 -5.79 10.23 48.64
C PHE A 773 -4.64 11.07 49.22
N GLN A 774 -4.43 10.98 50.53
CA GLN A 774 -3.29 11.59 51.22
C GLN A 774 -2.32 10.50 51.67
N ILE A 775 -1.02 10.76 51.58
CA ILE A 775 0.00 9.85 52.14
C ILE A 775 0.03 10.08 53.65
N THR A 776 -0.41 9.08 54.41
CA THR A 776 -0.37 9.09 55.86
C THR A 776 0.98 8.62 56.37
N GLU A 777 1.27 8.87 57.64
CA GLU A 777 2.48 8.39 58.31
C GLU A 777 2.62 6.87 58.23
N ARG A 778 1.51 6.13 58.38
CA ARG A 778 1.48 4.66 58.26
C ARG A 778 1.92 4.17 56.87
N VAL A 779 1.46 4.82 55.80
CA VAL A 779 1.83 4.48 54.42
C VAL A 779 3.31 4.80 54.18
N ALA A 780 3.81 5.91 54.72
CA ALA A 780 5.21 6.29 54.62
C ALA A 780 6.14 5.30 55.37
N ILE A 781 5.75 4.88 56.57
CA ILE A 781 6.47 3.86 57.36
C ILE A 781 6.48 2.52 56.60
N ALA A 782 5.33 2.04 56.15
CA ALA A 782 5.21 0.81 55.35
C ALA A 782 6.12 0.81 54.11
N ALA A 783 6.19 1.94 53.41
CA ALA A 783 7.06 2.09 52.24
C ALA A 783 8.56 2.07 52.59
N ALA A 784 8.92 2.61 53.76
CA ALA A 784 10.30 2.71 54.26
C ALA A 784 10.80 1.40 54.88
N GLU A 785 9.96 0.67 55.64
CA GLU A 785 10.32 -0.64 56.23
C GLU A 785 10.63 -1.71 55.17
N ASN A 786 10.05 -1.55 53.98
CA ASN A 786 10.31 -2.41 52.83
C ASN A 786 11.70 -2.14 52.17
N GLU A 787 12.44 -1.09 52.57
CA GLU A 787 13.83 -0.85 52.14
C GLU A 787 14.87 -1.70 52.90
N GLU A 788 14.56 -2.20 54.09
CA GLU A 788 15.52 -2.97 54.90
C GLU A 788 15.76 -4.41 54.38
N GLY A 789 15.05 -4.85 53.33
CA GLY A 789 15.20 -6.19 52.73
C GLY A 789 16.32 -6.34 51.69
N PHE A 790 17.14 -5.31 51.43
CA PHE A 790 18.15 -5.29 50.35
C PHE A 790 19.56 -4.88 50.80
N LEU A 791 20.01 -5.39 51.96
CA LEU A 791 21.41 -5.32 52.41
C LEU A 791 22.07 -6.69 52.61
N GLU A 792 21.73 -7.70 51.79
CA GLU A 792 22.53 -8.92 51.62
C GLU A 792 22.80 -9.23 50.14
#